data_AF-A0A915NIH3-F1
#
_entry.id   AF-A0A915NIH3-F1
#
_cell.length_a   1.000
_cell.length_b   1.000
_cell.length_c   1.000
_cell.angle_alpha   90.00
_cell.angle_beta   90.00
_cell.angle_gamma   90.00
#
_symmetry.space_group_name_H-M   'P 1'
#
loop_
_entity.id
_entity.type
_entity.pdbx_description
1 polymer ?
#
loop_
_entity_poly.entity_id
_entity_poly.type
_entity_poly.pdbx_seq_one_letter_code
_entity_poly.pdbx_strand_id
1 'polypeptide(L)'
;MLQLKFFHHAWSKLVRTPSDISQADIEIIVAYFCWRFLELYLFKFTLFVLLFVCIEHYCLLNLFCIIFISIALSSSTFCVSKSVTFALCAYMAILFVVRSVYQFDFIPSIEDFHWPWNKTCNRNDTIPLFNTTSKWVGLEKQNDEWVVSDYIGYTLILILIGLQFCIKYRQHLNRKLRSLAEPPPGILFPNAQPADFDKSLTDSWMRMDLLGALLVLWLLVLISIPRNARKRLWPFLVFYLAFVLPLQYFSALGLPSNLCIDYPWDYWQPLFNIFHSIGKSWQLLNNNLSLFLCLPNYRMSPDRFSDNLKIDFILLTIVAAQNRMFKQESEEHPAGSNDSIYVCNKYQLLKENPHYDFVIEQRSFVDFIKYIIFMYGHWITMIMTLCAGLGGTSLFALGYVILAFWMLWEGNNLYTMHRYTKTLARWNTLAKYTVVIMLCKIFLQLIGCVFIGLIRPKQLCPVQQLFSIFCVNPLSIGELQKFFSELPSDDTEFSDLQSCSKGGDSSEASIGFDAVAFLFIIFQLRILHSWYFQRCMIEFRCEVIQANRGAVLINQLIEKEMREQTEHQNKKLREIKARTAAIRKRYEEQQRRSSGYGAVVFSPQTYGQVIRPRSIIDIDDPLPSYDPRYAPPPSTSVM
;
A
#
# COMPACT_ATOMS: atom_id res chain seq x y z
N MET A 1 1.99 -3.64 14.88
CA MET A 1 1.67 -4.42 16.10
C MET A 1 2.55 -5.67 16.10
N LEU A 2 3.77 -5.57 16.63
CA LEU A 2 4.71 -6.70 16.74
C LEU A 2 5.48 -6.50 18.04
N GLN A 3 4.98 -7.11 19.12
CA GLN A 3 5.64 -7.04 20.42
C GLN A 3 6.35 -8.39 20.67
N LEU A 4 7.61 -8.44 20.24
CA LEU A 4 8.49 -9.63 20.18
C LEU A 4 9.05 -10.09 21.55
N LYS A 5 8.70 -9.44 22.67
CA LYS A 5 9.34 -9.72 23.97
C LYS A 5 8.95 -11.06 24.60
N PHE A 6 7.72 -11.54 24.42
CA PHE A 6 7.29 -12.84 24.97
C PHE A 6 8.00 -14.02 24.30
N PHE A 7 8.46 -13.83 23.05
CA PHE A 7 9.16 -14.86 22.28
C PHE A 7 10.62 -15.01 22.71
N HIS A 8 11.25 -14.02 23.33
CA HIS A 8 12.67 -14.11 23.64
C HIS A 8 12.99 -15.32 24.52
N HIS A 9 12.14 -15.71 25.47
CA HIS A 9 12.45 -16.79 26.41
C HIS A 9 12.19 -18.21 25.85
N ALA A 10 11.26 -18.35 24.90
CA ALA A 10 10.98 -19.62 24.21
C ALA A 10 11.84 -19.79 22.95
N TRP A 11 12.04 -18.71 22.21
CA TRP A 11 12.92 -18.65 21.03
C TRP A 11 14.40 -18.73 21.43
N SER A 12 14.83 -18.16 22.57
CA SER A 12 16.20 -18.36 23.06
C SER A 12 16.49 -19.80 23.51
N LYS A 13 15.45 -20.60 23.80
CA LYS A 13 15.59 -22.05 23.99
C LYS A 13 15.69 -22.78 22.66
N LEU A 14 14.98 -22.32 21.63
CA LEU A 14 14.96 -22.90 20.29
C LEU A 14 16.23 -22.59 19.46
N VAL A 15 16.91 -21.48 19.77
CA VAL A 15 18.13 -21.01 19.08
C VAL A 15 19.42 -21.37 19.85
N ARG A 16 19.32 -22.03 21.02
CA ARG A 16 20.48 -22.71 21.60
C ARG A 16 20.70 -24.05 20.87
N THR A 17 21.97 -24.34 20.68
CA THR A 17 22.59 -25.43 19.92
C THR A 17 21.70 -26.67 19.67
N PRO A 18 21.67 -27.19 18.43
CA PRO A 18 20.77 -28.27 17.99
C PRO A 18 21.10 -29.66 18.57
N SER A 19 21.85 -29.74 19.67
CA SER A 19 22.36 -31.00 20.22
C SER A 19 21.40 -31.74 21.15
N ASP A 20 20.35 -31.10 21.69
CA ASP A 20 19.58 -31.69 22.82
C ASP A 20 18.04 -31.62 22.67
N ILE A 21 17.48 -31.36 21.48
CA ILE A 21 16.02 -31.35 21.29
C ILE A 21 15.60 -32.62 20.55
N SER A 22 14.87 -33.51 21.25
CA SER A 22 14.35 -34.74 20.64
C SER A 22 13.23 -34.43 19.63
N GLN A 23 13.07 -35.26 18.60
CA GLN A 23 12.01 -35.10 17.60
C GLN A 23 10.60 -35.10 18.22
N ALA A 24 10.42 -35.83 19.33
CA ALA A 24 9.17 -35.85 20.09
C ALA A 24 8.85 -34.50 20.75
N ASP A 25 9.86 -33.75 21.22
CA ASP A 25 9.66 -32.43 21.80
C ASP A 25 9.19 -31.41 20.75
N ILE A 26 9.68 -31.54 19.51
CA ILE A 26 9.26 -30.71 18.38
C ILE A 26 7.79 -30.99 18.04
N GLU A 27 7.38 -32.26 17.96
CA GLU A 27 5.99 -32.64 17.69
C GLU A 27 5.02 -32.11 18.76
N ILE A 28 5.41 -32.18 20.04
CA ILE A 28 4.61 -31.66 21.15
C ILE A 28 4.47 -30.13 21.07
N ILE A 29 5.56 -29.43 20.73
CA ILE A 29 5.55 -27.97 20.57
C ILE A 29 4.67 -27.56 19.39
N VAL A 30 4.80 -28.22 18.24
CA VAL A 30 3.97 -27.96 17.04
C VAL A 30 2.50 -28.25 17.34
N ALA A 31 2.19 -29.37 17.99
CA ALA A 31 0.82 -29.69 18.37
C ALA A 31 0.23 -28.64 19.33
N TYR A 32 0.95 -28.25 20.39
CA TYR A 32 0.51 -27.21 21.32
C TYR A 32 0.24 -25.89 20.59
N PHE A 33 1.15 -25.53 19.68
CA PHE A 33 1.05 -24.36 18.86
C PHE A 33 -0.20 -24.39 17.96
N CYS A 34 -0.44 -25.47 17.22
CA CYS A 34 -1.61 -25.65 16.35
C CYS A 34 -2.92 -25.57 17.13
N TRP A 35 -2.97 -26.18 18.31
CA TRP A 35 -4.16 -26.11 19.17
C TRP A 35 -4.41 -24.71 19.73
N ARG A 36 -3.36 -23.94 20.02
CA ARG A 36 -3.48 -22.53 20.40
C ARG A 36 -3.92 -21.66 19.20
N PHE A 37 -3.52 -22.02 17.99
CA PHE A 37 -3.96 -21.37 16.76
C PHE A 37 -5.43 -21.50 16.52
N LEU A 38 -5.91 -22.73 16.56
CA LEU A 38 -7.32 -22.99 16.39
C LEU A 38 -8.13 -22.29 17.50
N GLU A 39 -7.65 -22.27 18.74
CA GLU A 39 -8.35 -21.55 19.83
C GLU A 39 -8.53 -20.05 19.56
N LEU A 40 -7.51 -19.37 19.00
CA LEU A 40 -7.53 -17.93 18.80
C LEU A 40 -8.24 -17.48 17.52
N TYR A 41 -8.09 -18.23 16.42
CA TYR A 41 -8.55 -17.81 15.10
C TYR A 41 -9.82 -18.50 14.62
N LEU A 42 -10.12 -19.72 15.11
CA LEU A 42 -11.25 -20.49 14.60
C LEU A 42 -12.57 -19.71 14.70
N PHE A 43 -12.79 -18.96 15.79
CA PHE A 43 -14.01 -18.16 15.91
C PHE A 43 -14.14 -17.08 14.82
N LYS A 44 -13.07 -16.35 14.53
CA LYS A 44 -13.08 -15.32 13.46
C LYS A 44 -13.25 -15.96 12.10
N PHE A 45 -12.62 -17.11 11.89
CA PHE A 45 -12.76 -17.91 10.68
C PHE A 45 -14.21 -18.40 10.51
N THR A 46 -14.86 -18.91 11.54
CA THR A 46 -16.28 -19.29 11.49
C THR A 46 -17.19 -18.12 11.14
N LEU A 47 -16.95 -16.93 11.71
CA LEU A 47 -17.72 -15.73 11.34
C LEU A 47 -17.47 -15.30 9.89
N PHE A 48 -16.25 -15.46 9.38
CA PHE A 48 -15.91 -15.16 7.98
C PHE A 48 -16.56 -16.14 7.00
N VAL A 49 -16.55 -17.44 7.31
CA VAL A 49 -17.26 -18.47 6.52
C VAL A 49 -18.77 -18.22 6.55
N LEU A 50 -19.33 -17.89 7.72
CA LEU A 50 -20.74 -17.54 7.84
C LEU A 50 -21.10 -16.31 7.00
N LEU A 51 -20.26 -15.26 7.01
CA LEU A 51 -20.44 -14.10 6.16
C LEU A 51 -20.48 -14.52 4.68
N PHE A 52 -19.54 -15.35 4.24
CA PHE A 52 -19.46 -15.80 2.85
C PHE A 52 -20.75 -16.52 2.42
N VAL A 53 -21.26 -17.45 3.25
CA VAL A 53 -22.54 -18.13 3.00
C VAL A 53 -23.72 -17.15 2.98
N CYS A 54 -23.73 -16.13 3.86
CA CYS A 54 -24.78 -15.10 3.86
C CYS A 54 -24.75 -14.21 2.61
N ILE A 55 -23.57 -14.05 1.99
CA ILE A 55 -23.34 -13.26 0.79
C ILE A 55 -23.68 -14.07 -0.47
N GLU A 56 -23.36 -15.36 -0.51
CA GLU A 56 -23.78 -16.22 -1.64
C GLU A 56 -25.30 -16.36 -1.69
N HIS A 57 -25.96 -16.43 -0.54
CA HIS A 57 -27.43 -16.53 -0.44
C HIS A 57 -28.02 -15.27 0.19
N TYR A 58 -28.26 -14.24 -0.62
CA TYR A 58 -28.94 -13.01 -0.17
C TYR A 58 -30.39 -13.29 0.24
N CYS A 59 -30.70 -13.07 1.51
CA CYS A 59 -32.07 -13.18 2.00
C CYS A 59 -32.28 -12.47 3.35
N LEU A 60 -33.55 -12.21 3.69
CA LEU A 60 -33.90 -11.60 4.98
C LEU A 60 -33.42 -12.43 6.18
N LEU A 61 -33.52 -13.76 6.12
CA LEU A 61 -33.09 -14.60 7.24
C LEU A 61 -31.58 -14.47 7.51
N ASN A 62 -30.77 -14.30 6.46
CA ASN A 62 -29.33 -14.09 6.60
C ASN A 62 -28.96 -12.68 7.08
N LEU A 63 -29.85 -11.67 6.94
CA LEU A 63 -29.64 -10.35 7.55
C LEU A 63 -29.45 -10.44 9.07
N PHE A 64 -30.22 -11.31 9.75
CA PHE A 64 -30.06 -11.52 11.19
C PHE A 64 -28.71 -12.13 11.54
N CYS A 65 -28.18 -13.03 10.70
CA CYS A 65 -26.81 -13.53 10.84
C CYS A 65 -25.78 -12.39 10.75
N ILE A 66 -25.93 -11.47 9.79
CA ILE A 66 -25.05 -10.30 9.65
C ILE A 66 -25.12 -9.39 10.88
N ILE A 67 -26.31 -9.18 11.45
CA ILE A 67 -26.49 -8.41 12.70
C ILE A 67 -25.75 -9.10 13.85
N PHE A 68 -25.91 -10.41 14.02
CA PHE A 68 -25.20 -11.17 15.06
C PHE A 68 -23.69 -11.12 14.86
N ILE A 69 -23.20 -11.26 13.64
CA ILE A 69 -21.77 -11.13 13.29
C ILE A 69 -21.25 -9.75 13.71
N SER A 70 -21.98 -8.69 13.36
CA SER A 70 -21.58 -7.30 13.64
C SER A 70 -21.48 -7.04 15.14
N ILE A 71 -22.45 -7.52 15.92
CA ILE A 71 -22.44 -7.43 17.38
C ILE A 71 -21.32 -8.29 17.98
N ALA A 72 -21.12 -9.51 17.47
CA ALA A 72 -20.08 -10.42 17.94
C ALA A 72 -18.67 -9.82 17.78
N LEU A 73 -18.40 -9.18 16.65
CA LEU A 73 -17.13 -8.50 16.37
C LEU A 73 -16.96 -7.22 17.19
N SER A 74 -18.01 -6.40 17.28
CA SER A 74 -17.99 -5.11 18.00
C SER A 74 -17.82 -5.29 19.51
N SER A 75 -18.38 -6.36 20.07
CA SER A 75 -18.29 -6.64 21.50
C SER A 75 -16.83 -6.86 21.95
N SER A 76 -16.34 -5.93 22.78
CA SER A 76 -15.05 -6.08 23.48
C SER A 76 -15.17 -6.94 24.73
N THR A 77 -16.38 -7.14 25.23
CA THR A 77 -16.66 -7.84 26.48
C THR A 77 -16.81 -9.33 26.20
N PHE A 78 -15.95 -10.13 26.82
CA PHE A 78 -15.91 -11.58 26.63
C PHE A 78 -17.25 -12.27 26.92
N CYS A 79 -17.99 -11.81 27.93
CA CYS A 79 -19.30 -12.36 28.28
C CYS A 79 -20.34 -12.12 27.17
N VAL A 80 -20.42 -10.90 26.64
CA VAL A 80 -21.34 -10.55 25.55
C VAL A 80 -21.00 -11.34 24.28
N SER A 81 -19.71 -11.45 23.94
CA SER A 81 -19.27 -12.24 22.78
C SER A 81 -19.67 -13.72 22.91
N LYS A 82 -19.56 -14.32 24.11
CA LYS A 82 -20.01 -15.70 24.38
C LYS A 82 -21.51 -15.86 24.22
N SER A 83 -22.31 -14.98 24.83
CA SER A 83 -23.78 -15.03 24.75
C SER A 83 -24.27 -14.86 23.32
N VAL A 84 -23.69 -13.92 22.57
CA VAL A 84 -24.01 -13.70 21.15
C VAL A 84 -23.62 -14.90 20.30
N THR A 85 -22.47 -15.54 20.58
CA THR A 85 -22.08 -16.76 19.87
C THR A 85 -23.08 -17.88 20.13
N PHE A 86 -23.54 -18.07 21.37
CA PHE A 86 -24.54 -19.07 21.69
C PHE A 86 -25.88 -18.80 20.99
N ALA A 87 -26.35 -17.54 21.02
CA ALA A 87 -27.56 -17.12 20.32
C ALA A 87 -27.45 -17.35 18.81
N LEU A 88 -26.30 -17.04 18.21
CA LEU A 88 -26.02 -17.31 16.80
C LEU A 88 -26.07 -18.80 16.48
N CYS A 89 -25.50 -19.66 17.34
CA CYS A 89 -25.56 -21.11 17.15
C CYS A 89 -26.99 -21.63 17.18
N ALA A 90 -27.78 -21.20 18.15
CA ALA A 90 -29.20 -21.55 18.25
C ALA A 90 -29.97 -21.06 17.03
N TYR A 91 -29.70 -19.84 16.57
CA TYR A 91 -30.31 -19.28 15.37
C TYR A 91 -29.96 -20.08 14.10
N MET A 92 -28.70 -20.46 13.91
CA MET A 92 -28.27 -21.28 12.77
C MET A 92 -28.93 -22.67 12.78
N ALA A 93 -29.09 -23.28 13.95
CA ALA A 93 -29.79 -24.56 14.08
C ALA A 93 -31.28 -24.41 13.70
N ILE A 94 -31.94 -23.34 14.16
CA ILE A 94 -33.33 -23.03 13.78
C ILE A 94 -33.44 -22.80 12.27
N LEU A 95 -32.55 -21.99 11.69
CA LEU A 95 -32.54 -21.73 10.24
C LEU A 95 -32.38 -23.01 9.42
N PHE A 96 -31.48 -23.90 9.85
CA PHE A 96 -31.29 -25.19 9.20
C PHE A 96 -32.59 -26.00 9.22
N VAL A 97 -33.23 -26.14 10.39
CA VAL A 97 -34.50 -26.87 10.52
C VAL A 97 -35.60 -26.23 9.68
N VAL A 98 -35.77 -24.91 9.74
CA VAL A 98 -36.81 -24.19 8.98
C VAL A 98 -36.62 -24.42 7.47
N ARG A 99 -35.39 -24.31 6.97
CA ARG A 99 -35.09 -24.57 5.55
C ARG A 99 -35.29 -26.03 5.19
N SER A 100 -34.92 -26.99 6.03
CA SER A 100 -35.14 -28.42 5.76
C SER A 100 -36.63 -28.78 5.75
N VAL A 101 -37.41 -28.22 6.67
CA VAL A 101 -38.86 -28.43 6.72
C VAL A 101 -39.54 -27.86 5.48
N TYR A 102 -39.09 -26.71 4.97
CA TYR A 102 -39.64 -26.09 3.74
C TYR A 102 -39.51 -26.97 2.49
N GLN A 103 -38.57 -27.93 2.47
CA GLN A 103 -38.41 -28.87 1.35
C GLN A 103 -39.47 -29.99 1.32
N PHE A 104 -40.29 -30.15 2.36
CA PHE A 104 -41.32 -31.18 2.33
C PHE A 104 -42.38 -30.90 1.25
N ASP A 105 -42.77 -31.96 0.54
CA ASP A 105 -43.74 -31.90 -0.56
C ASP A 105 -45.11 -31.34 -0.14
N PHE A 106 -45.50 -31.53 1.12
CA PHE A 106 -46.80 -31.05 1.62
C PHE A 106 -46.88 -29.53 1.77
N ILE A 107 -45.75 -28.80 1.80
CA ILE A 107 -45.73 -27.35 1.85
C ILE A 107 -45.82 -26.87 0.41
N PRO A 108 -46.94 -26.32 -0.09
CA PRO A 108 -46.98 -25.79 -1.44
C PRO A 108 -45.91 -24.69 -1.60
N SER A 109 -45.27 -24.62 -2.77
CA SER A 109 -44.47 -23.44 -3.10
C SER A 109 -45.39 -22.23 -2.98
N ILE A 110 -44.92 -21.17 -2.33
CA ILE A 110 -45.69 -19.92 -2.16
C ILE A 110 -46.08 -19.30 -3.53
N GLU A 111 -45.52 -19.82 -4.63
CA GLU A 111 -45.94 -19.57 -6.01
C GLU A 111 -47.39 -20.02 -6.31
N ASP A 112 -47.89 -21.05 -5.63
CA ASP A 112 -49.25 -21.59 -5.81
C ASP A 112 -50.30 -20.88 -4.92
N PHE A 113 -49.85 -20.11 -3.92
CA PHE A 113 -50.74 -19.38 -3.03
C PHE A 113 -50.94 -17.95 -3.53
N HIS A 114 -51.99 -17.74 -4.33
CA HIS A 114 -52.47 -16.40 -4.69
C HIS A 114 -52.90 -15.63 -3.42
N TRP A 115 -51.96 -14.98 -2.74
CA TRP A 115 -52.29 -13.97 -1.74
C TRP A 115 -53.09 -12.87 -2.47
N PRO A 116 -54.16 -12.29 -1.88
CA PRO A 116 -55.02 -11.28 -2.54
C PRO A 116 -54.33 -9.97 -2.94
N TRP A 117 -53.01 -9.89 -2.78
CA TRP A 117 -52.14 -8.76 -3.05
C TRP A 117 -51.06 -9.11 -4.08
N ASN A 118 -51.13 -10.28 -4.73
CA ASN A 118 -50.25 -10.67 -5.83
C ASN A 118 -50.58 -9.84 -7.09
N LYS A 119 -50.33 -8.53 -7.01
CA LYS A 119 -50.36 -7.66 -8.17
C LYS A 119 -49.17 -8.05 -9.03
N THR A 120 -49.43 -8.50 -10.25
CA THR A 120 -48.41 -8.53 -11.30
C THR A 120 -47.95 -7.09 -11.51
N CYS A 121 -46.80 -6.72 -10.94
CA CYS A 121 -46.22 -5.41 -11.18
C CYS A 121 -45.81 -5.39 -12.66
N ASN A 122 -46.53 -4.64 -13.50
CA ASN A 122 -46.24 -4.54 -14.93
C ASN A 122 -45.01 -3.62 -15.15
N ARG A 123 -43.83 -4.09 -14.76
CA ARG A 123 -42.55 -3.40 -15.02
C ARG A 123 -42.05 -3.90 -16.37
N ASN A 124 -42.19 -3.07 -17.41
CA ASN A 124 -41.84 -3.45 -18.77
C ASN A 124 -40.33 -3.62 -19.00
N ASP A 125 -39.47 -3.20 -18.07
CA ASP A 125 -38.02 -3.31 -18.21
C ASP A 125 -37.39 -3.92 -16.94
N THR A 126 -36.83 -5.12 -17.10
CA THR A 126 -36.02 -5.94 -16.18
C THR A 126 -36.74 -6.78 -15.11
N ILE A 127 -36.35 -8.06 -15.07
CA ILE A 127 -36.79 -9.09 -14.11
C ILE A 127 -36.19 -8.75 -12.74
N PRO A 128 -36.99 -8.59 -11.67
CA PRO A 128 -36.46 -8.32 -10.34
C PRO A 128 -35.60 -9.49 -9.85
N LEU A 129 -34.56 -9.20 -9.05
CA LEU A 129 -33.65 -10.20 -8.45
C LEU A 129 -34.39 -11.31 -7.70
N PHE A 130 -35.53 -10.97 -7.10
CA PHE A 130 -36.46 -11.92 -6.49
C PHE A 130 -37.80 -11.82 -7.20
N ASN A 131 -38.32 -12.94 -7.72
CA ASN A 131 -39.65 -13.00 -8.33
C ASN A 131 -40.75 -13.29 -7.29
N THR A 132 -40.38 -13.68 -6.07
CA THR A 132 -41.32 -14.09 -5.01
C THR A 132 -40.89 -13.63 -3.63
N THR A 133 -41.87 -13.43 -2.74
CA THR A 133 -41.65 -13.14 -1.31
C THR A 133 -40.91 -14.26 -0.59
N SER A 134 -41.14 -15.52 -0.96
CA SER A 134 -40.46 -16.67 -0.35
C SER A 134 -38.96 -16.66 -0.65
N LYS A 135 -38.57 -16.37 -1.91
CA LYS A 135 -37.16 -16.22 -2.28
C LYS A 135 -36.49 -15.04 -1.57
N TRP A 136 -37.19 -13.90 -1.43
CA TRP A 136 -36.69 -12.75 -0.66
C TRP A 136 -36.48 -13.07 0.84
N VAL A 137 -37.39 -13.84 1.45
CA VAL A 137 -37.22 -14.34 2.82
C VAL A 137 -36.04 -15.32 2.91
N GLY A 138 -35.75 -16.07 1.84
CA GLY A 138 -34.71 -17.08 1.76
C GLY A 138 -35.22 -18.51 1.89
N LEU A 139 -36.47 -18.73 1.49
CA LEU A 139 -37.14 -20.02 1.43
C LEU A 139 -37.40 -20.36 -0.04
N GLU A 140 -36.49 -21.14 -0.61
CA GLU A 140 -36.57 -21.63 -1.99
C GLU A 140 -36.69 -23.16 -1.98
N LYS A 141 -37.64 -23.68 -2.76
CA LYS A 141 -37.72 -25.11 -3.03
C LYS A 141 -36.68 -25.43 -4.09
N GLN A 142 -35.90 -26.47 -3.86
CA GLN A 142 -34.75 -26.77 -4.71
C GLN A 142 -34.91 -28.16 -5.30
N ASN A 143 -34.52 -28.32 -6.58
CA ASN A 143 -34.57 -29.60 -7.27
C ASN A 143 -33.50 -30.57 -6.70
N ASP A 144 -33.76 -31.87 -6.71
CA ASP A 144 -32.99 -32.93 -6.02
C ASP A 144 -31.46 -32.85 -6.18
N GLU A 145 -30.94 -32.39 -7.32
CA GLU A 145 -29.48 -32.26 -7.57
C GLU A 145 -28.84 -31.05 -6.86
N TRP A 146 -29.58 -29.97 -6.62
CA TRP A 146 -29.05 -28.71 -6.11
C TRP A 146 -29.21 -28.58 -4.59
N VAL A 147 -30.10 -29.37 -3.98
CA VAL A 147 -30.33 -29.41 -2.52
C VAL A 147 -29.03 -29.67 -1.76
N VAL A 148 -28.15 -30.51 -2.27
CA VAL A 148 -26.88 -30.79 -1.60
C VAL A 148 -25.95 -29.57 -1.64
N SER A 149 -25.90 -28.83 -2.75
CA SER A 149 -25.00 -27.69 -2.94
C SER A 149 -25.30 -26.52 -2.00
N ASP A 150 -26.58 -26.19 -1.81
CA ASP A 150 -27.02 -25.02 -1.01
C ASP A 150 -26.84 -25.25 0.49
N TYR A 151 -27.05 -26.50 0.94
CA TYR A 151 -26.96 -26.86 2.36
C TYR A 151 -25.54 -27.21 2.80
N ILE A 152 -24.57 -27.41 1.88
CA ILE A 152 -23.15 -27.62 2.21
C ILE A 152 -22.60 -26.46 3.03
N GLY A 153 -22.92 -25.21 2.69
CA GLY A 153 -22.46 -24.03 3.42
C GLY A 153 -22.96 -24.02 4.88
N TYR A 154 -24.25 -24.24 5.09
CA TYR A 154 -24.87 -24.25 6.42
C TYR A 154 -24.42 -25.44 7.28
N THR A 155 -24.27 -26.63 6.68
CA THR A 155 -23.74 -27.82 7.37
C THR A 155 -22.28 -27.63 7.77
N LEU A 156 -21.44 -27.06 6.89
CA LEU A 156 -20.07 -26.70 7.21
C LEU A 156 -20.00 -25.74 8.41
N ILE A 157 -20.87 -24.74 8.47
CA ILE A 157 -20.93 -23.79 9.60
C ILE A 157 -21.27 -24.51 10.91
N LEU A 158 -22.25 -25.43 10.91
CA LEU A 158 -22.60 -26.22 12.09
C LEU A 158 -21.43 -27.10 12.56
N ILE A 159 -20.70 -27.71 11.62
CA ILE A 159 -19.47 -28.47 11.92
C ILE A 159 -18.40 -27.56 12.53
N LEU A 160 -18.16 -26.38 11.95
CA LEU A 160 -17.17 -25.42 12.46
C LEU A 160 -17.53 -24.91 13.86
N ILE A 161 -18.81 -24.66 14.12
CA ILE A 161 -19.32 -24.30 15.45
C ILE A 161 -19.08 -25.46 16.43
N GLY A 162 -19.44 -26.70 16.06
CA GLY A 162 -19.20 -27.89 16.87
C GLY A 162 -17.70 -28.07 17.20
N LEU A 163 -16.84 -27.91 16.19
CA LEU A 163 -15.40 -27.93 16.34
C LEU A 163 -14.91 -26.84 17.31
N GLN A 164 -15.46 -25.62 17.23
CA GLN A 164 -15.13 -24.54 18.14
C GLN A 164 -15.42 -24.90 19.61
N PHE A 165 -16.57 -25.54 19.89
CA PHE A 165 -16.90 -26.04 21.22
C PHE A 165 -15.94 -27.15 21.67
N CYS A 166 -15.65 -28.13 20.81
CA CYS A 166 -14.71 -29.21 21.09
C CYS A 166 -13.32 -28.68 21.46
N ILE A 167 -12.80 -27.68 20.71
CA ILE A 167 -11.49 -27.09 20.97
C ILE A 167 -11.48 -26.32 22.28
N LYS A 168 -12.51 -25.49 22.54
CA LYS A 168 -12.62 -24.76 23.81
C LYS A 168 -12.71 -25.72 25.00
N TYR A 169 -13.50 -26.79 24.89
CA TYR A 169 -13.64 -27.81 25.93
C TYR A 169 -12.32 -28.54 26.17
N ARG A 170 -11.65 -29.00 25.11
CA ARG A 170 -10.32 -29.63 25.21
C ARG A 170 -9.30 -28.71 25.87
N GLN A 171 -9.25 -27.44 25.48
CA GLN A 171 -8.32 -26.46 26.07
C GLN A 171 -8.63 -26.23 27.55
N HIS A 172 -9.91 -26.15 27.93
CA HIS A 172 -10.31 -26.06 29.32
C HIS A 172 -9.88 -27.29 30.13
N LEU A 173 -10.10 -28.50 29.61
CA LEU A 173 -9.68 -29.75 30.24
C LEU A 173 -8.16 -29.83 30.39
N ASN A 174 -7.40 -29.52 29.34
CA ASN A 174 -5.93 -29.55 29.37
C ASN A 174 -5.37 -28.54 30.37
N ARG A 175 -5.99 -27.36 30.52
CA ARG A 175 -5.60 -26.35 31.53
C ARG A 175 -5.89 -26.84 32.95
N LYS A 176 -7.04 -27.47 33.17
CA LYS A 176 -7.42 -28.04 34.47
C LYS A 176 -6.48 -29.17 34.88
N LEU A 177 -6.11 -30.05 33.94
CA LEU A 177 -5.17 -31.14 34.18
C LEU A 177 -3.74 -30.67 34.47
N ARG A 178 -3.32 -29.54 33.88
CA ARG A 178 -1.95 -29.00 34.02
C ARG A 178 -1.84 -27.85 35.03
N SER A 179 -2.91 -27.50 35.75
CA SER A 179 -2.98 -26.36 36.68
C SER A 179 -2.47 -25.03 36.08
N LEU A 180 -2.77 -24.78 34.79
CA LEU A 180 -2.32 -23.58 34.08
C LEU A 180 -3.39 -22.48 34.15
N ALA A 181 -2.99 -21.26 34.52
CA ALA A 181 -3.86 -20.08 34.50
C ALA A 181 -4.27 -19.70 33.05
N GLU A 182 -5.43 -19.05 32.89
CA GLU A 182 -5.87 -18.55 31.58
C GLU A 182 -4.87 -17.49 31.06
N PRO A 183 -4.18 -17.73 29.93
CA PRO A 183 -3.20 -16.77 29.43
C PRO A 183 -3.90 -15.52 28.86
N PRO A 184 -3.34 -14.31 29.08
CA PRO A 184 -3.83 -13.11 28.42
C PRO A 184 -3.78 -13.25 26.89
N PRO A 185 -4.69 -12.61 26.16
CA PRO A 185 -4.76 -12.76 24.71
C PRO A 185 -3.50 -12.19 24.06
N GLY A 186 -2.84 -13.00 23.22
CA GLY A 186 -1.52 -12.66 22.69
C GLY A 186 -1.16 -13.48 21.45
N ILE A 187 -0.58 -12.77 20.49
CA ILE A 187 -0.35 -13.03 19.06
C ILE A 187 0.41 -14.32 18.77
N LEU A 188 0.13 -14.93 17.61
CA LEU A 188 0.51 -16.31 17.35
C LEU A 188 1.49 -16.56 16.20
N PHE A 189 1.74 -15.68 15.22
CA PHE A 189 2.72 -16.01 14.16
C PHE A 189 3.60 -14.83 13.72
N PRO A 190 4.92 -15.03 13.59
CA PRO A 190 5.86 -14.05 13.04
C PRO A 190 6.05 -14.09 11.52
N ASN A 191 5.61 -15.13 10.80
CA ASN A 191 5.87 -15.26 9.37
C ASN A 191 4.60 -15.70 8.62
N ALA A 192 3.91 -14.74 8.02
CA ALA A 192 2.91 -14.98 6.99
C ALA A 192 3.59 -14.77 5.62
N GLN A 193 3.53 -15.75 4.74
CA GLN A 193 3.98 -15.58 3.36
C GLN A 193 2.86 -14.92 2.53
N PRO A 194 3.12 -13.81 1.80
CA PRO A 194 2.06 -13.01 1.16
C PRO A 194 1.53 -13.52 -0.18
N ALA A 195 1.99 -14.68 -0.67
CA ALA A 195 1.97 -14.98 -2.11
C ALA A 195 0.59 -15.26 -2.75
N ASP A 196 -0.49 -15.44 -1.97
CA ASP A 196 -1.84 -15.70 -2.50
C ASP A 196 -2.88 -14.61 -2.18
N PHE A 197 -2.49 -13.52 -1.50
CA PHE A 197 -3.40 -12.41 -1.16
C PHE A 197 -3.52 -11.35 -2.27
N ASP A 198 -2.64 -11.39 -3.26
CA ASP A 198 -2.40 -10.27 -4.18
C ASP A 198 -3.49 -10.06 -5.24
N LYS A 199 -4.42 -11.00 -5.46
CA LYS A 199 -5.53 -10.82 -6.42
C LYS A 199 -6.81 -10.22 -5.84
N SER A 200 -7.00 -10.24 -4.52
CA SER A 200 -8.22 -9.71 -3.88
C SER A 200 -7.99 -8.36 -3.17
N LEU A 201 -6.73 -8.04 -2.84
CA LEU A 201 -6.35 -6.75 -2.25
C LEU A 201 -6.35 -5.60 -3.26
N THR A 202 -6.12 -5.88 -4.54
CA THR A 202 -6.26 -4.89 -5.63
C THR A 202 -7.69 -4.34 -5.73
N ASP A 203 -8.70 -5.10 -5.29
CA ASP A 203 -10.10 -4.66 -5.28
C ASP A 203 -10.46 -3.87 -4.01
N SER A 204 -9.64 -3.94 -2.95
CA SER A 204 -9.92 -3.32 -1.64
C SER A 204 -9.72 -1.80 -1.60
N TRP A 205 -8.98 -1.22 -2.57
CA TRP A 205 -8.77 0.23 -2.66
C TRP A 205 -9.71 0.92 -3.67
N MET A 206 -10.74 0.21 -4.16
CA MET A 206 -11.66 0.70 -5.20
C MET A 206 -12.96 1.31 -4.65
N ARG A 207 -13.16 1.38 -3.33
CA ARG A 207 -14.43 1.88 -2.79
C ARG A 207 -14.53 3.41 -2.88
N MET A 208 -15.11 3.88 -3.98
CA MET A 208 -15.34 5.29 -4.27
C MET A 208 -16.83 5.63 -4.31
N ASP A 209 -17.53 5.26 -3.24
CA ASP A 209 -18.94 5.55 -2.99
C ASP A 209 -19.08 6.45 -1.73
N LEU A 210 -20.30 6.82 -1.37
CA LEU A 210 -20.57 7.65 -0.20
C LEU A 210 -20.02 7.04 1.10
N LEU A 211 -20.09 5.72 1.26
CA LEU A 211 -19.59 5.03 2.44
C LEU A 211 -18.06 5.08 2.50
N GLY A 212 -17.39 4.97 1.35
CA GLY A 212 -15.96 5.26 1.20
C GLY A 212 -15.60 6.69 1.61
N ALA A 213 -16.36 7.69 1.16
CA ALA A 213 -16.14 9.09 1.55
C ALA A 213 -16.24 9.29 3.07
N LEU A 214 -17.25 8.70 3.71
CA LEU A 214 -17.42 8.75 5.16
C LEU A 214 -16.27 8.04 5.90
N LEU A 215 -15.75 6.93 5.38
CA LEU A 215 -14.59 6.23 5.95
C LEU A 215 -13.32 7.06 5.84
N VAL A 216 -13.08 7.72 4.70
CA VAL A 216 -11.93 8.62 4.52
C VAL A 216 -12.08 9.87 5.39
N LEU A 217 -13.29 10.36 5.62
CA LEU A 217 -13.55 11.44 6.58
C LEU A 217 -13.21 11.01 8.02
N TRP A 218 -13.61 9.81 8.43
CA TRP A 218 -13.17 9.21 9.70
C TRP A 218 -11.64 9.14 9.78
N LEU A 219 -10.97 8.70 8.72
CA LEU A 219 -9.51 8.64 8.65
C LEU A 219 -8.86 10.03 8.81
N LEU A 220 -9.42 11.06 8.17
CA LEU A 220 -8.95 12.45 8.27
C LEU A 220 -9.08 12.99 9.71
N VAL A 221 -10.18 12.68 10.39
CA VAL A 221 -10.37 13.00 11.81
C VAL A 221 -9.33 12.27 12.66
N LEU A 222 -9.13 10.96 12.44
CA LEU A 222 -8.20 10.16 13.22
C LEU A 222 -6.75 10.64 13.07
N ILE A 223 -6.29 10.95 11.85
CA ILE A 223 -4.90 11.41 11.65
C ILE A 223 -4.65 12.81 12.23
N SER A 224 -5.69 13.63 12.35
CA SER A 224 -5.61 14.97 12.92
C SER A 224 -5.53 14.99 14.45
N ILE A 225 -5.83 13.87 15.10
CA ILE A 225 -5.97 13.76 16.56
C ILE A 225 -4.78 12.99 17.17
N PRO A 226 -4.28 13.39 18.36
CA PRO A 226 -3.21 12.67 19.04
C PRO A 226 -3.65 11.25 19.47
N ARG A 227 -2.68 10.36 19.70
CA ARG A 227 -2.93 8.94 20.03
C ARG A 227 -3.91 8.74 21.20
N ASN A 228 -3.80 9.54 22.25
CA ASN A 228 -4.64 9.43 23.45
C ASN A 228 -6.11 9.73 23.15
N ALA A 229 -6.38 10.74 22.33
CA ALA A 229 -7.74 11.06 21.92
C ALA A 229 -8.25 10.07 20.85
N ARG A 230 -7.39 9.58 19.94
CA ARG A 230 -7.72 8.45 19.04
C ARG A 230 -8.18 7.22 19.81
N LYS A 231 -7.47 6.84 20.88
CA LYS A 231 -7.83 5.71 21.76
C LYS A 231 -9.23 5.86 22.36
N ARG A 232 -9.63 7.08 22.73
CA ARG A 232 -10.98 7.39 23.25
C ARG A 232 -12.06 7.38 22.16
N LEU A 233 -11.72 7.84 20.95
CA LEU A 233 -12.64 7.89 19.81
C LEU A 233 -12.85 6.52 19.13
N TRP A 234 -11.89 5.61 19.26
CA TRP A 234 -11.88 4.32 18.55
C TRP A 234 -13.12 3.44 18.74
N PRO A 235 -13.72 3.32 19.95
CA PRO A 235 -14.97 2.55 20.12
C PRO A 235 -16.13 3.07 19.27
N PHE A 236 -16.19 4.39 19.01
CA PHE A 236 -17.23 4.98 18.17
C PHE A 236 -17.06 4.58 16.69
N LEU A 237 -15.82 4.48 16.20
CA LEU A 237 -15.56 3.94 14.87
C LEU A 237 -15.99 2.47 14.74
N VAL A 238 -15.72 1.65 15.77
CA VAL A 238 -16.14 0.24 15.80
C VAL A 238 -17.67 0.15 15.75
N PHE A 239 -18.36 0.99 16.53
CA PHE A 239 -19.82 1.03 16.53
C PHE A 239 -20.39 1.49 15.18
N TYR A 240 -19.81 2.54 14.58
CA TYR A 240 -20.17 3.00 13.24
C TYR A 240 -20.06 1.87 12.20
N LEU A 241 -18.92 1.18 12.14
CA LEU A 241 -18.71 0.06 11.21
C LEU A 241 -19.66 -1.12 11.48
N ALA A 242 -19.91 -1.44 12.75
CA ALA A 242 -20.85 -2.49 13.14
C ALA A 242 -22.31 -2.16 12.80
N PHE A 243 -22.66 -0.88 12.70
CA PHE A 243 -23.99 -0.43 12.27
C PHE A 243 -24.10 -0.36 10.74
N VAL A 244 -23.05 0.09 10.06
CA VAL A 244 -23.02 0.22 8.59
C VAL A 244 -23.05 -1.14 7.90
N LEU A 245 -22.41 -2.17 8.45
CA LEU A 245 -22.34 -3.50 7.82
C LEU A 245 -23.73 -4.15 7.62
N PRO A 246 -24.63 -4.25 8.62
CA PRO A 246 -26.00 -4.71 8.39
C PRO A 246 -26.82 -3.79 7.49
N LEU A 247 -26.60 -2.47 7.57
CA LEU A 247 -27.32 -1.50 6.74
C LEU A 247 -26.97 -1.67 5.26
N GLN A 248 -25.70 -1.95 4.94
CA GLN A 248 -25.27 -2.27 3.58
C GLN A 248 -25.90 -3.56 3.07
N TYR A 249 -25.91 -4.61 3.89
CA TYR A 249 -26.57 -5.88 3.53
C TYR A 249 -28.06 -5.66 3.26
N PHE A 250 -28.74 -4.89 4.12
CA PHE A 250 -30.15 -4.55 3.94
C PHE A 250 -30.38 -3.72 2.67
N SER A 251 -29.49 -2.77 2.36
CA SER A 251 -29.57 -1.95 1.15
C SER A 251 -29.35 -2.78 -0.11
N ALA A 252 -28.49 -3.80 -0.06
CA ALA A 252 -28.32 -4.76 -1.14
C ALA A 252 -29.52 -5.72 -1.30
N LEU A 253 -30.14 -6.13 -0.19
CA LEU A 253 -31.33 -6.99 -0.20
C LEU A 253 -32.57 -6.27 -0.76
N GLY A 254 -32.75 -5.00 -0.38
CA GLY A 254 -33.91 -4.21 -0.75
C GLY A 254 -35.24 -4.72 -0.17
N LEU A 255 -36.32 -4.04 -0.52
CA LEU A 255 -37.70 -4.44 -0.25
C LEU A 255 -38.12 -5.58 -1.18
N PRO A 256 -39.07 -6.43 -0.78
CA PRO A 256 -39.57 -7.49 -1.65
C PRO A 256 -40.29 -6.89 -2.86
N SER A 257 -39.92 -7.35 -4.05
CA SER A 257 -40.44 -6.92 -5.35
C SER A 257 -41.97 -7.07 -5.47
N ASN A 258 -42.56 -8.09 -4.84
CA ASN A 258 -44.00 -8.36 -4.85
C ASN A 258 -44.85 -7.29 -4.16
N LEU A 259 -44.25 -6.37 -3.39
CA LEU A 259 -44.99 -5.25 -2.81
C LEU A 259 -45.38 -4.20 -3.88
N CYS A 260 -44.79 -4.25 -5.08
CA CYS A 260 -44.93 -3.23 -6.13
C CYS A 260 -44.72 -1.79 -5.60
N ILE A 261 -43.82 -1.61 -4.62
CA ILE A 261 -43.46 -0.29 -4.10
C ILE A 261 -42.19 0.13 -4.84
N ASP A 262 -42.32 1.13 -5.70
CA ASP A 262 -41.17 1.80 -6.29
C ASP A 262 -40.44 2.62 -5.23
N TYR A 263 -39.11 2.70 -5.31
CA TYR A 263 -38.37 3.49 -4.33
C TYR A 263 -38.61 4.98 -4.56
N PRO A 264 -38.61 5.80 -3.50
CA PRO A 264 -38.74 7.25 -3.66
C PRO A 264 -37.67 7.85 -4.58
N TRP A 265 -36.50 7.20 -4.69
CA TRP A 265 -35.45 7.64 -5.58
C TRP A 265 -35.58 7.26 -7.04
N ASP A 266 -36.50 6.36 -7.41
CA ASP A 266 -36.73 6.04 -8.82
C ASP A 266 -37.35 7.22 -9.61
N TYR A 267 -37.94 8.20 -8.90
CA TYR A 267 -38.64 9.35 -9.47
C TYR A 267 -37.95 10.71 -9.24
N TRP A 268 -36.62 10.78 -9.13
CA TRP A 268 -35.91 12.07 -8.94
C TRP A 268 -35.99 13.06 -10.12
N GLN A 269 -36.84 12.79 -11.11
CA GLN A 269 -37.10 13.63 -12.28
C GLN A 269 -37.30 15.12 -11.95
N PRO A 270 -38.07 15.54 -10.92
CA PRO A 270 -38.30 16.96 -10.63
C PRO A 270 -37.04 17.70 -10.18
N LEU A 271 -36.16 17.05 -9.40
CA LEU A 271 -34.89 17.63 -8.92
C LEU A 271 -33.99 17.97 -10.10
N PHE A 272 -33.97 17.07 -11.09
CA PHE A 272 -33.07 17.19 -12.21
C PHE A 272 -33.60 18.02 -13.38
N ASN A 273 -34.93 18.24 -13.48
CA ASN A 273 -35.57 19.12 -14.47
C ASN A 273 -35.02 20.57 -14.50
N ILE A 274 -34.28 21.00 -13.47
CA ILE A 274 -33.51 22.27 -13.44
C ILE A 274 -32.44 22.29 -14.56
N PHE A 275 -31.88 21.13 -14.92
CA PHE A 275 -30.90 20.97 -15.98
C PHE A 275 -31.59 20.68 -17.32
N HIS A 276 -32.17 21.71 -17.93
CA HIS A 276 -33.03 21.68 -19.14
C HIS A 276 -32.42 21.02 -20.40
N SER A 277 -31.14 20.62 -20.38
CA SER A 277 -30.40 20.05 -21.53
C SER A 277 -30.33 18.51 -21.56
N ILE A 278 -30.91 17.78 -20.59
CA ILE A 278 -30.57 16.36 -20.32
C ILE A 278 -31.73 15.38 -20.67
N GLY A 279 -32.67 15.80 -21.53
CA GLY A 279 -34.00 15.18 -21.76
C GLY A 279 -34.12 13.66 -22.04
N LYS A 280 -33.03 12.89 -22.19
CA LYS A 280 -33.04 11.41 -22.31
C LYS A 280 -32.08 10.67 -21.35
N SER A 281 -31.31 11.36 -20.50
CA SER A 281 -30.25 10.74 -19.66
C SER A 281 -30.64 10.61 -18.17
N TRP A 282 -31.88 10.92 -17.80
CA TRP A 282 -32.34 10.90 -16.40
C TRP A 282 -32.27 9.53 -15.72
N GLN A 283 -32.57 8.45 -16.45
CA GLN A 283 -32.53 7.10 -15.90
C GLN A 283 -31.09 6.67 -15.56
N LEU A 284 -30.13 7.01 -16.43
CA LEU A 284 -28.70 6.76 -16.20
C LEU A 284 -28.18 7.56 -14.99
N LEU A 285 -28.54 8.84 -14.91
CA LEU A 285 -28.17 9.71 -13.79
C LEU A 285 -28.70 9.16 -12.46
N ASN A 286 -29.95 8.72 -12.46
CA ASN A 286 -30.61 8.22 -11.26
C ASN A 286 -30.02 6.86 -10.81
N ASN A 287 -29.76 5.96 -11.75
CA ASN A 287 -29.11 4.67 -11.47
C ASN A 287 -27.69 4.89 -10.92
N ASN A 288 -26.86 5.70 -11.58
CA ASN A 288 -25.49 5.98 -11.13
C ASN A 288 -25.47 6.74 -9.78
N LEU A 289 -26.43 7.63 -9.54
CA LEU A 289 -26.56 8.30 -8.25
C LEU A 289 -26.96 7.32 -7.14
N SER A 290 -27.95 6.46 -7.40
CA SER A 290 -28.37 5.43 -6.44
C SER A 290 -27.20 4.50 -6.09
N LEU A 291 -26.37 4.15 -7.07
CA LEU A 291 -25.14 3.36 -6.87
C LEU A 291 -24.11 4.11 -6.01
N PHE A 292 -23.84 5.38 -6.32
CA PHE A 292 -22.89 6.19 -5.56
C PHE A 292 -23.33 6.39 -4.09
N LEU A 293 -24.63 6.58 -3.86
CA LEU A 293 -25.20 6.75 -2.52
C LEU A 293 -25.42 5.42 -1.77
N CYS A 294 -25.14 4.28 -2.41
CA CYS A 294 -25.40 2.93 -1.89
C CYS A 294 -26.89 2.71 -1.55
N LEU A 295 -27.81 3.29 -2.33
CA LEU A 295 -29.24 3.13 -2.15
C LEU A 295 -29.74 1.81 -2.77
N PRO A 296 -30.77 1.17 -2.18
CA PRO A 296 -31.36 -0.02 -2.76
C PRO A 296 -31.93 0.24 -4.15
N ASN A 297 -31.69 -0.65 -5.11
CA ASN A 297 -32.30 -0.56 -6.43
C ASN A 297 -32.62 -1.98 -6.94
N TYR A 298 -33.84 -2.16 -7.45
CA TYR A 298 -34.30 -3.44 -7.97
C TYR A 298 -33.56 -3.91 -9.24
N ARG A 299 -32.89 -2.99 -9.94
CA ARG A 299 -32.26 -3.22 -11.24
C ARG A 299 -30.79 -3.65 -11.16
N MET A 300 -30.18 -3.58 -9.98
CA MET A 300 -28.74 -3.85 -9.83
C MET A 300 -28.48 -5.29 -9.40
N SER A 301 -27.44 -5.90 -9.98
CA SER A 301 -26.98 -7.22 -9.58
C SER A 301 -26.23 -7.17 -8.23
N PRO A 302 -26.41 -8.19 -7.37
CA PRO A 302 -25.87 -8.20 -6.01
C PRO A 302 -24.37 -8.52 -5.92
N ASP A 303 -23.73 -8.95 -7.02
CA ASP A 303 -22.37 -9.50 -7.01
C ASP A 303 -21.29 -8.51 -6.51
N ARG A 304 -21.42 -7.22 -6.80
CA ARG A 304 -20.45 -6.21 -6.33
C ARG A 304 -20.77 -5.63 -4.95
N PHE A 305 -22.04 -5.62 -4.53
CA PHE A 305 -22.37 -5.37 -3.12
C PHE A 305 -21.74 -6.44 -2.23
N SER A 306 -21.65 -7.65 -2.75
CA SER A 306 -21.02 -8.84 -2.15
C SER A 306 -19.56 -8.60 -1.79
N ASP A 307 -18.78 -8.07 -2.74
CA ASP A 307 -17.34 -7.87 -2.54
C ASP A 307 -17.04 -6.72 -1.58
N ASN A 308 -17.80 -5.63 -1.68
CA ASN A 308 -17.70 -4.51 -0.76
C ASN A 308 -18.01 -4.95 0.69
N LEU A 309 -19.02 -5.80 0.88
CA LEU A 309 -19.38 -6.31 2.21
C LEU A 309 -18.29 -7.20 2.81
N LYS A 310 -17.60 -8.02 2.01
CA LYS A 310 -16.44 -8.83 2.45
C LYS A 310 -15.31 -7.92 2.96
N ILE A 311 -14.99 -6.86 2.22
CA ILE A 311 -13.94 -5.90 2.57
C ILE A 311 -14.31 -5.17 3.88
N ASP A 312 -15.56 -4.73 4.02
CA ASP A 312 -16.02 -4.03 5.22
C ASP A 312 -16.02 -4.94 6.46
N PHE A 313 -16.33 -6.22 6.30
CA PHE A 313 -16.18 -7.19 7.37
C PHE A 313 -14.72 -7.36 7.81
N ILE A 314 -13.79 -7.44 6.86
CA ILE A 314 -12.35 -7.52 7.17
C ILE A 314 -11.91 -6.24 7.89
N LEU A 315 -12.34 -5.08 7.42
CA LEU A 315 -12.08 -3.78 8.05
C LEU A 315 -12.62 -3.74 9.49
N LEU A 316 -13.89 -4.12 9.71
CA LEU A 316 -14.50 -4.19 11.04
C LEU A 316 -13.73 -5.15 11.95
N THR A 317 -13.30 -6.30 11.43
CA THR A 317 -12.51 -7.29 12.19
C THR A 317 -11.16 -6.71 12.64
N ILE A 318 -10.45 -6.01 11.76
CA ILE A 318 -9.17 -5.36 12.06
C ILE A 318 -9.37 -4.22 13.07
N VAL A 319 -10.37 -3.36 12.85
CA VAL A 319 -10.68 -2.22 13.73
C VAL A 319 -11.14 -2.68 15.12
N ALA A 320 -11.95 -3.73 15.21
CA ALA A 320 -12.36 -4.35 16.47
C ALA A 320 -11.18 -5.00 17.21
N ALA A 321 -10.26 -5.66 16.48
CA ALA A 321 -9.03 -6.21 17.07
C ALA A 321 -8.15 -5.09 17.64
N GLN A 322 -7.98 -3.99 16.90
CA GLN A 322 -7.24 -2.81 17.38
C GLN A 322 -7.91 -2.17 18.61
N ASN A 323 -9.24 -2.15 18.68
CA ASN A 323 -9.96 -1.66 19.87
C ASN A 323 -9.64 -2.49 21.12
N ARG A 324 -9.57 -3.81 20.98
CA ARG A 324 -9.19 -4.72 22.07
C ARG A 324 -7.77 -4.45 22.54
N MET A 325 -6.84 -4.20 21.60
CA MET A 325 -5.46 -3.85 21.93
C MET A 325 -5.35 -2.53 22.68
N PHE A 326 -6.15 -1.51 22.30
CA PHE A 326 -6.20 -0.27 23.06
C PHE A 326 -6.68 -0.47 24.49
N LYS A 327 -7.65 -1.37 24.73
CA LYS A 327 -8.14 -1.65 26.09
C LYS A 327 -7.15 -2.44 26.95
N GLN A 328 -6.34 -3.29 26.33
CA GLN A 328 -5.37 -4.16 27.00
C GLN A 328 -3.99 -3.52 27.17
N GLU A 329 -3.76 -2.39 26.52
CA GLU A 329 -2.52 -1.65 26.64
C GLU A 329 -2.32 -1.15 28.08
N SER A 330 -1.31 -1.70 28.74
CA SER A 330 -0.81 -1.31 30.05
C SER A 330 0.72 -1.35 30.03
N GLU A 331 1.38 -0.56 30.88
CA GLU A 331 2.85 -0.59 31.04
C GLU A 331 3.35 -1.95 31.52
N GLU A 332 2.53 -2.66 32.29
CA GLU A 332 2.81 -4.00 32.82
C GLU A 332 2.59 -5.12 31.79
N HIS A 333 2.12 -4.79 30.59
CA HIS A 333 1.94 -5.78 29.54
C HIS A 333 3.31 -6.37 29.17
N PRO A 334 3.47 -7.71 29.09
CA PRO A 334 4.78 -8.34 28.89
C PRO A 334 5.46 -7.96 27.56
N ALA A 335 4.67 -7.41 26.65
CA ALA A 335 5.08 -7.01 25.32
C ALA A 335 5.39 -5.49 25.24
N GLY A 336 5.25 -4.77 26.36
CA GLY A 336 5.70 -3.39 26.60
C GLY A 336 4.67 -2.31 26.27
N SER A 337 5.03 -1.04 26.54
CA SER A 337 4.23 0.12 26.14
C SER A 337 4.36 0.41 24.63
N ASN A 338 3.26 0.86 24.01
CA ASN A 338 3.23 1.34 22.61
C ASN A 338 3.26 2.86 22.49
N ASP A 339 3.51 3.56 23.60
CA ASP A 339 3.61 5.01 23.61
C ASP A 339 4.80 5.51 22.81
N SER A 340 4.65 6.73 22.30
CA SER A 340 5.74 7.40 21.61
C SER A 340 6.81 7.84 22.60
N ILE A 341 8.06 7.82 22.15
CA ILE A 341 9.23 8.23 22.94
C ILE A 341 9.17 9.69 23.36
N TYR A 342 8.58 10.52 22.50
CA TYR A 342 8.42 11.94 22.73
C TYR A 342 7.18 12.21 23.58
N VAL A 343 7.24 11.85 24.86
CA VAL A 343 6.19 12.11 25.84
C VAL A 343 6.05 13.63 26.03
N CYS A 344 4.82 14.14 25.96
CA CYS A 344 4.50 15.57 26.13
C CYS A 344 5.20 16.52 25.13
N ASN A 345 5.45 16.08 23.89
CA ASN A 345 6.06 16.91 22.82
C ASN A 345 7.45 17.49 23.19
N LYS A 346 8.17 16.88 24.14
CA LYS A 346 9.56 17.22 24.43
C LYS A 346 10.47 16.30 23.62
N TYR A 347 10.97 16.84 22.51
CA TYR A 347 11.79 16.10 21.53
C TYR A 347 13.28 16.26 21.85
N GLN A 348 13.71 15.62 22.93
CA GLN A 348 15.12 15.59 23.32
C GLN A 348 15.70 14.19 23.05
N LEU A 349 16.98 14.16 22.66
CA LEU A 349 17.74 12.91 22.60
C LEU A 349 17.86 12.35 24.02
N LEU A 350 17.08 11.32 24.33
CA LEU A 350 17.19 10.59 25.59
C LEU A 350 18.55 9.88 25.63
N LYS A 351 19.32 10.16 26.69
CA LYS A 351 20.66 9.58 26.88
C LYS A 351 20.60 8.07 27.14
N GLU A 352 19.51 7.59 27.72
CA GLU A 352 19.26 6.19 28.02
C GLU A 352 18.33 5.58 26.95
N ASN A 353 18.92 5.04 25.88
CA ASN A 353 18.19 4.23 24.91
C ASN A 353 18.29 2.74 25.34
N PRO A 354 17.15 2.04 25.53
CA PRO A 354 17.16 0.65 25.96
C PRO A 354 17.71 -0.33 24.92
N HIS A 355 17.85 0.10 23.67
CA HIS A 355 18.37 -0.71 22.58
C HIS A 355 19.83 -0.38 22.25
N TYR A 356 20.61 -1.42 21.96
CA TYR A 356 21.99 -1.28 21.50
C TYR A 356 22.05 -0.61 20.12
N ASP A 357 23.24 -0.15 19.76
CA ASP A 357 23.47 0.51 18.48
C ASP A 357 23.65 -0.51 17.36
N PHE A 358 22.66 -0.61 16.47
CA PHE A 358 22.68 -1.49 15.30
C PHE A 358 23.20 -0.80 14.04
N VAL A 359 23.44 0.52 14.09
CA VAL A 359 23.91 1.31 12.95
C VAL A 359 25.41 1.15 12.77
N ILE A 360 26.16 1.12 13.88
CA ILE A 360 27.62 0.97 13.87
C ILE A 360 28.04 -0.49 13.68
N GLU A 361 27.39 -1.44 14.38
CA GLU A 361 27.80 -2.84 14.39
C GLU A 361 26.58 -3.75 14.13
N GLN A 362 26.50 -4.33 12.92
CA GLN A 362 25.46 -5.28 12.56
C GLN A 362 25.87 -6.70 12.96
N ARG A 363 25.22 -7.25 14.01
CA ARG A 363 25.56 -8.58 14.56
C ARG A 363 24.72 -9.72 13.98
N SER A 364 23.55 -9.41 13.45
CA SER A 364 22.61 -10.41 12.93
C SER A 364 22.00 -9.97 11.61
N PHE A 365 21.47 -10.92 10.83
CA PHE A 365 20.70 -10.62 9.62
C PHE A 365 19.50 -9.69 9.91
N VAL A 366 18.89 -9.82 11.09
CA VAL A 366 17.80 -8.93 11.51
C VAL A 366 18.28 -7.49 11.65
N ASP A 367 19.54 -7.27 12.05
CA ASP A 367 20.11 -5.93 12.16
C ASP A 367 20.39 -5.30 10.80
N PHE A 368 20.73 -6.09 9.78
CA PHE A 368 20.76 -5.63 8.39
C PHE A 368 19.38 -5.18 7.89
N ILE A 369 18.33 -5.96 8.18
CA ILE A 369 16.96 -5.57 7.82
C ILE A 369 16.56 -4.28 8.57
N LYS A 370 16.84 -4.19 9.88
CA LYS A 370 16.60 -2.95 10.65
C LYS A 370 17.33 -1.77 10.02
N TYR A 371 18.60 -1.93 9.66
CA TYR A 371 19.37 -0.88 9.02
C TYR A 371 18.69 -0.38 7.74
N ILE A 372 18.28 -1.28 6.85
CA ILE A 372 17.57 -0.92 5.61
C ILE A 372 16.27 -0.17 5.91
N ILE A 373 15.44 -0.69 6.82
CA ILE A 373 14.13 -0.11 7.15
C ILE A 373 14.28 1.27 7.81
N PHE A 374 15.15 1.40 8.82
CA PHE A 374 15.23 2.61 9.62
C PHE A 374 16.08 3.72 8.98
N MET A 375 17.17 3.38 8.27
CA MET A 375 18.02 4.38 7.60
C MET A 375 17.49 4.77 6.22
N TYR A 376 17.12 3.80 5.38
CA TYR A 376 16.68 4.07 4.01
C TYR A 376 15.15 4.18 3.85
N GLY A 377 14.37 3.85 4.87
CA GLY A 377 12.90 3.92 4.82
C GLY A 377 12.36 5.29 4.38
N HIS A 378 13.00 6.38 4.83
CA HIS A 378 12.67 7.74 4.39
C HIS A 378 12.71 7.89 2.86
N TRP A 379 13.81 7.49 2.21
CA TRP A 379 13.98 7.63 0.76
C TRP A 379 12.95 6.80 0.00
N ILE A 380 12.71 5.56 0.45
CA ILE A 380 11.67 4.68 -0.11
C ILE A 380 10.31 5.39 -0.04
N THR A 381 9.96 5.97 1.11
CA THR A 381 8.66 6.64 1.27
C THR A 381 8.53 7.91 0.41
N MET A 382 9.62 8.64 0.17
CA MET A 382 9.62 9.80 -0.73
C MET A 382 9.51 9.38 -2.20
N ILE A 383 10.19 8.31 -2.61
CA ILE A 383 10.03 7.74 -3.95
C ILE A 383 8.59 7.31 -4.17
N MET A 384 7.96 6.60 -3.21
CA MET A 384 6.56 6.18 -3.34
C MET A 384 5.59 7.38 -3.41
N THR A 385 5.87 8.45 -2.66
CA THR A 385 5.11 9.70 -2.73
C THR A 385 5.28 10.38 -4.09
N LEU A 386 6.50 10.37 -4.65
CA LEU A 386 6.79 10.91 -5.97
C LEU A 386 6.15 10.07 -7.08
N CYS A 387 6.16 8.74 -6.97
CA CYS A 387 5.45 7.86 -7.90
C CYS A 387 3.95 8.16 -7.95
N ALA A 388 3.32 8.43 -6.79
CA ALA A 388 1.93 8.86 -6.74
C ALA A 388 1.71 10.24 -7.43
N GLY A 389 2.70 11.13 -7.39
CA GLY A 389 2.67 12.42 -8.08
C GLY A 389 3.07 12.39 -9.56
N LEU A 390 3.83 11.38 -10.01
CA LEU A 390 4.23 11.21 -11.41
C LEU A 390 3.25 10.34 -12.20
N GLY A 391 2.44 9.53 -11.52
CA GLY A 391 1.42 8.69 -12.13
C GLY A 391 0.21 9.46 -12.68
N GLY A 392 0.28 10.79 -12.80
CA GLY A 392 -0.84 11.63 -13.19
C GLY A 392 -0.44 13.05 -13.60
N THR A 393 -1.35 13.74 -14.30
CA THR A 393 -1.16 15.14 -14.73
C THR A 393 -2.07 16.13 -14.01
N SER A 394 -2.87 15.65 -13.06
CA SER A 394 -3.80 16.48 -12.29
C SER A 394 -3.13 17.46 -11.33
N LEU A 395 -3.91 18.46 -10.91
CA LEU A 395 -3.53 19.38 -9.83
C LEU A 395 -3.17 18.64 -8.53
N PHE A 396 -3.79 17.47 -8.29
CA PHE A 396 -3.50 16.64 -7.13
C PHE A 396 -2.11 16.01 -7.21
N ALA A 397 -1.74 15.51 -8.39
CA ALA A 397 -0.43 14.96 -8.69
C ALA A 397 0.66 16.05 -8.52
N LEU A 398 0.40 17.26 -9.01
CA LEU A 398 1.31 18.40 -8.82
C LEU A 398 1.58 18.69 -7.33
N GLY A 399 0.55 18.65 -6.47
CA GLY A 399 0.77 18.89 -5.03
C GLY A 399 1.60 17.81 -4.35
N TYR A 400 1.53 16.54 -4.79
CA TYR A 400 2.44 15.48 -4.34
C TYR A 400 3.89 15.79 -4.73
N VAL A 401 4.10 16.19 -5.98
CA VAL A 401 5.42 16.55 -6.50
C VAL A 401 6.02 17.72 -5.73
N ILE A 402 5.24 18.79 -5.49
CA ILE A 402 5.67 19.96 -4.71
C ILE A 402 6.05 19.56 -3.28
N LEU A 403 5.21 18.79 -2.59
CA LEU A 403 5.48 18.37 -1.21
C LEU A 403 6.65 17.39 -1.12
N ALA A 404 6.82 16.50 -2.11
CA ALA A 404 7.95 15.59 -2.20
C ALA A 404 9.26 16.35 -2.40
N PHE A 405 9.32 17.28 -3.37
CA PHE A 405 10.52 18.12 -3.57
C PHE A 405 10.80 19.01 -2.36
N TRP A 406 9.78 19.54 -1.69
CA TRP A 406 9.97 20.31 -0.47
C TRP A 406 10.64 19.51 0.65
N MET A 407 10.33 18.21 0.77
CA MET A 407 11.01 17.33 1.73
C MET A 407 12.38 16.85 1.24
N LEU A 408 12.52 16.51 -0.04
CA LEU A 408 13.77 16.05 -0.64
C LEU A 408 14.84 17.15 -0.66
N TRP A 409 14.45 18.41 -0.79
CA TRP A 409 15.37 19.56 -0.77
C TRP A 409 16.20 19.64 0.52
N GLU A 410 15.61 19.26 1.66
CA GLU A 410 16.33 19.24 2.94
C GLU A 410 17.07 17.91 3.17
N GLY A 411 16.60 16.82 2.56
CA GLY A 411 17.21 15.48 2.64
C GLY A 411 17.43 15.04 4.09
N ASN A 412 18.65 14.55 4.41
CA ASN A 412 19.00 14.09 5.75
C ASN A 412 19.03 15.23 6.79
N ASN A 413 19.25 16.48 6.38
CA ASN A 413 19.27 17.63 7.30
C ASN A 413 17.91 17.89 7.95
N LEU A 414 16.84 17.35 7.36
CA LEU A 414 15.50 17.36 7.95
C LEU A 414 15.47 16.76 9.36
N TYR A 415 16.30 15.74 9.63
CA TYR A 415 16.33 15.02 10.91
C TYR A 415 17.36 15.59 11.89
N THR A 416 18.31 16.39 11.42
CA THR A 416 19.30 17.08 12.26
C THR A 416 18.80 18.44 12.75
N MET A 417 17.65 18.91 12.26
CA MET A 417 17.02 20.16 12.68
C MET A 417 16.93 20.31 14.21
N HIS A 418 17.25 21.49 14.71
CA HIS A 418 17.16 21.83 16.13
C HIS A 418 15.74 21.64 16.70
N ARG A 419 14.71 21.85 15.88
CA ARG A 419 13.30 21.65 16.27
C ARG A 419 12.69 20.48 15.51
N TYR A 420 12.81 19.28 16.06
CA TYR A 420 12.24 18.06 15.51
C TYR A 420 10.69 18.11 15.35
N THR A 421 10.01 18.99 16.11
CA THR A 421 8.58 19.27 15.93
C THR A 421 8.23 19.71 14.52
N LYS A 422 9.11 20.51 13.88
CA LYS A 422 8.90 20.97 12.51
C LYS A 422 8.97 19.80 11.54
N THR A 423 9.96 18.92 11.70
CA THR A 423 10.11 17.70 10.91
C THR A 423 8.84 16.85 10.96
N LEU A 424 8.34 16.58 12.16
CA LEU A 424 7.10 15.81 12.33
C LEU A 424 5.88 16.54 11.75
N ALA A 425 5.83 17.87 11.86
CA ALA A 425 4.78 18.67 11.23
C ALA A 425 4.80 18.58 9.70
N ARG A 426 5.99 18.53 9.06
CA ARG A 426 6.12 18.32 7.59
C ARG A 426 5.52 16.96 7.19
N TRP A 427 5.89 15.88 7.89
CA TRP A 427 5.34 14.55 7.64
C TRP A 427 3.83 14.46 7.89
N ASN A 428 3.34 15.06 8.97
CA ASN A 428 1.90 15.12 9.24
C ASN A 428 1.15 15.95 8.20
N THR A 429 1.77 16.99 7.64
CA THR A 429 1.19 17.79 6.55
C THR A 429 1.08 16.95 5.28
N LEU A 430 2.12 16.18 4.93
CA LEU A 430 2.06 15.25 3.80
C LEU A 430 0.95 14.21 4.00
N ALA A 431 0.87 13.58 5.19
CA ALA A 431 -0.14 12.57 5.47
C ALA A 431 -1.58 13.12 5.46
N LYS A 432 -1.79 14.37 5.89
CA LYS A 432 -3.10 15.04 5.78
C LYS A 432 -3.44 15.36 4.33
N TYR A 433 -2.46 15.84 3.57
CA TYR A 433 -2.63 16.12 2.15
C TYR A 433 -3.11 14.88 1.40
N THR A 434 -2.47 13.71 1.60
CA THR A 434 -2.86 12.48 0.91
C THR A 434 -4.31 12.09 1.21
N VAL A 435 -4.73 12.18 2.48
CA VAL A 435 -6.11 11.85 2.89
C VAL A 435 -7.12 12.85 2.33
N VAL A 436 -6.78 14.14 2.26
CA VAL A 436 -7.63 15.16 1.63
C VAL A 436 -7.77 14.90 0.13
N ILE A 437 -6.70 14.52 -0.56
CA ILE A 437 -6.76 14.15 -1.98
C ILE A 437 -7.66 12.92 -2.18
N MET A 438 -7.51 11.88 -1.36
CA MET A 438 -8.40 10.71 -1.41
C MET A 438 -9.86 11.13 -1.27
N LEU A 439 -10.18 12.00 -0.30
CA LEU A 439 -11.54 12.51 -0.10
C LEU A 439 -12.04 13.30 -1.32
N CYS A 440 -11.22 14.21 -1.86
CA CYS A 440 -11.55 14.98 -3.05
C CYS A 440 -11.80 14.09 -4.25
N LYS A 441 -10.98 13.06 -4.49
CA LYS A 441 -11.17 12.09 -5.58
C LYS A 441 -12.49 11.34 -5.46
N ILE A 442 -12.89 10.91 -4.25
CA ILE A 442 -14.21 10.27 -4.05
C ILE A 442 -15.35 11.25 -4.39
N PHE A 443 -15.28 12.50 -3.96
CA PHE A 443 -16.29 13.49 -4.32
C PHE A 443 -16.31 13.81 -5.83
N LEU A 444 -15.16 13.78 -6.50
CA LEU A 444 -15.10 13.93 -7.94
C LEU A 444 -15.71 12.73 -8.69
N GLN A 445 -15.78 11.54 -8.09
CA GLN A 445 -16.52 10.40 -8.68
C GLN A 445 -18.03 10.65 -8.73
N LEU A 446 -18.61 11.43 -7.82
CA LEU A 446 -19.99 11.91 -7.94
C LEU A 446 -20.14 12.73 -9.23
N ILE A 447 -19.22 13.65 -9.48
CA ILE A 447 -19.25 14.51 -10.66
C ILE A 447 -18.97 13.69 -11.94
N GLY A 448 -17.99 12.79 -11.92
CA GLY A 448 -17.56 11.99 -13.08
C GLY A 448 -18.46 10.81 -13.45
N CYS A 449 -19.01 10.06 -12.49
CA CYS A 449 -19.86 8.90 -12.76
C CYS A 449 -21.35 9.25 -12.84
N VAL A 450 -21.81 10.22 -12.05
CA VAL A 450 -23.23 10.60 -12.01
C VAL A 450 -23.47 11.72 -13.01
N PHE A 451 -22.79 12.86 -12.85
CA PHE A 451 -23.03 14.06 -13.65
C PHE A 451 -22.21 14.16 -14.95
N ILE A 452 -21.92 13.02 -15.59
CA ILE A 452 -21.16 12.98 -16.86
C ILE A 452 -21.79 13.85 -17.97
N GLY A 453 -23.13 13.98 -17.97
CA GLY A 453 -23.85 14.83 -18.92
C GLY A 453 -23.54 16.33 -18.79
N LEU A 454 -23.14 16.81 -17.61
CA LEU A 454 -22.82 18.22 -17.36
C LEU A 454 -21.41 18.62 -17.82
N ILE A 455 -20.49 17.67 -17.87
CA ILE A 455 -19.06 17.90 -18.15
C ILE A 455 -18.72 17.61 -19.61
N ARG A 456 -19.69 17.06 -20.35
CA ARG A 456 -19.63 16.76 -21.78
C ARG A 456 -19.23 17.95 -22.69
N PRO A 457 -19.62 19.21 -22.44
CA PRO A 457 -19.29 20.29 -23.37
C PRO A 457 -17.76 20.46 -23.58
N LYS A 458 -17.29 20.62 -24.83
CA LYS A 458 -15.86 20.79 -25.18
C LYS A 458 -15.14 21.89 -24.38
N GLN A 459 -15.86 22.90 -23.91
CA GLN A 459 -15.33 24.00 -23.10
C GLN A 459 -14.84 23.55 -21.70
N LEU A 460 -15.38 22.45 -21.17
CA LEU A 460 -15.07 21.94 -19.83
C LEU A 460 -14.01 20.81 -19.85
N CYS A 461 -13.54 20.38 -21.02
CA CYS A 461 -12.47 19.38 -21.15
C CYS A 461 -11.16 19.75 -20.41
N PRO A 462 -10.67 21.01 -20.44
CA PRO A 462 -9.50 21.40 -19.65
C PRO A 462 -9.71 21.25 -18.14
N VAL A 463 -10.94 21.51 -17.65
CA VAL A 463 -11.30 21.32 -16.24
C VAL A 463 -11.34 19.84 -15.89
N GLN A 464 -11.90 19.01 -16.78
CA GLN A 464 -11.93 17.56 -16.63
C GLN A 464 -10.52 16.97 -16.53
N GLN A 465 -9.60 17.41 -17.39
CA GLN A 465 -8.20 16.96 -17.37
C GLN A 465 -7.44 17.48 -16.14
N LEU A 466 -7.60 18.76 -15.77
CA LEU A 466 -6.91 19.36 -14.62
C LEU A 466 -7.21 18.65 -13.29
N PHE A 467 -8.44 18.17 -13.12
CA PHE A 467 -8.87 17.44 -11.92
C PHE A 467 -8.91 15.92 -12.10
N SER A 468 -8.55 15.40 -13.28
CA SER A 468 -8.66 13.99 -13.67
C SER A 468 -10.03 13.39 -13.32
N ILE A 469 -11.09 14.07 -13.78
CA ILE A 469 -12.48 13.65 -13.53
C ILE A 469 -12.86 12.55 -14.52
N PHE A 470 -12.58 11.31 -14.13
CA PHE A 470 -12.97 10.11 -14.86
C PHE A 470 -13.73 9.17 -13.93
N CYS A 471 -14.77 8.53 -14.47
CA CYS A 471 -15.50 7.52 -13.74
C CYS A 471 -14.66 6.23 -13.66
N VAL A 472 -14.42 5.74 -12.44
CA VAL A 472 -13.63 4.52 -12.22
C VAL A 472 -14.52 3.32 -11.89
N ASN A 473 -15.77 3.55 -11.43
CA ASN A 473 -16.65 2.47 -11.04
C ASN A 473 -17.14 1.67 -12.27
N PRO A 474 -16.78 0.37 -12.40
CA PRO A 474 -17.07 -0.40 -13.61
C PRO A 474 -18.56 -0.63 -13.88
N LEU A 475 -19.41 -0.61 -12.85
CA LEU A 475 -20.87 -0.73 -13.02
C LEU A 475 -21.43 0.51 -13.71
N SER A 476 -21.05 1.70 -13.24
CA SER A 476 -21.43 2.94 -13.90
C SER A 476 -20.80 3.06 -15.28
N ILE A 477 -19.58 2.54 -15.51
CA ILE A 477 -18.98 2.47 -16.85
C ILE A 477 -19.79 1.54 -17.76
N GLY A 478 -20.24 0.38 -17.27
CA GLY A 478 -21.06 -0.56 -18.04
C GLY A 478 -22.41 0.04 -18.43
N GLU A 479 -23.07 0.74 -17.52
CA GLU A 479 -24.29 1.49 -17.79
C GLU A 479 -24.05 2.66 -18.78
N LEU A 480 -22.90 3.34 -18.63
CA LEU A 480 -22.47 4.39 -19.57
C LEU A 480 -22.29 3.84 -20.99
N GLN A 481 -21.64 2.68 -21.11
CA GLN A 481 -21.35 2.03 -22.39
C GLN A 481 -22.63 1.56 -23.09
N LYS A 482 -23.58 0.97 -22.35
CA LYS A 482 -24.90 0.60 -22.88
C LYS A 482 -25.65 1.84 -23.41
N PHE A 483 -25.66 2.92 -22.64
CA PHE A 483 -26.27 4.18 -23.05
C PHE A 483 -25.61 4.75 -24.32
N PHE A 484 -24.28 4.69 -24.44
CA PHE A 484 -23.59 5.14 -25.64
C PHE A 484 -23.81 4.26 -26.87
N SER A 485 -24.02 2.96 -26.70
CA SER A 485 -24.33 2.06 -27.83
C SER A 485 -25.75 2.24 -28.40
N GLU A 486 -26.66 2.89 -27.66
CA GLU A 486 -28.04 3.15 -28.09
C GLU A 486 -28.22 4.52 -28.79
N LEU A 487 -27.17 5.35 -28.86
CA LEU A 487 -27.21 6.65 -29.52
C LEU A 487 -26.87 6.55 -31.03
N PRO A 488 -27.54 7.31 -31.92
CA PRO A 488 -27.25 7.30 -33.37
C PRO A 488 -25.83 7.80 -33.66
N SER A 489 -25.14 7.16 -34.61
CA SER A 489 -23.72 7.35 -34.92
C SER A 489 -23.38 8.49 -35.89
N ASP A 490 -24.31 9.41 -36.18
CA ASP A 490 -24.21 10.30 -37.36
C ASP A 490 -23.79 11.76 -37.06
N ASP A 491 -23.44 12.08 -35.81
CA ASP A 491 -22.99 13.44 -35.45
C ASP A 491 -21.46 13.50 -35.30
N THR A 492 -20.80 14.34 -36.11
CA THR A 492 -19.35 14.60 -36.07
C THR A 492 -18.86 15.22 -34.75
N GLU A 493 -19.76 15.69 -33.87
CA GLU A 493 -19.44 16.07 -32.49
C GLU A 493 -19.11 14.87 -31.59
N PHE A 494 -19.55 13.65 -31.95
CA PHE A 494 -19.41 12.42 -31.18
C PHE A 494 -17.99 11.83 -31.21
N SER A 495 -17.27 11.94 -32.34
CA SER A 495 -15.90 11.44 -32.49
C SER A 495 -14.88 12.30 -31.71
N ASP A 496 -15.09 13.61 -31.66
CA ASP A 496 -14.21 14.52 -30.93
C ASP A 496 -14.43 14.44 -29.42
N LEU A 497 -15.67 14.16 -28.98
CA LEU A 497 -16.02 13.93 -27.58
C LEU A 497 -15.39 12.65 -27.02
N GLN A 498 -15.22 11.64 -27.88
CA GLN A 498 -14.52 10.41 -27.56
C GLN A 498 -13.01 10.64 -27.31
N SER A 499 -12.42 11.72 -27.83
CA SER A 499 -11.01 12.07 -27.63
C SER A 499 -10.71 12.61 -26.21
N CYS A 500 -11.66 13.33 -25.60
CA CYS A 500 -11.53 13.86 -24.24
C CYS A 500 -11.65 12.76 -23.17
N SER A 501 -12.43 11.71 -23.45
CA SER A 501 -12.59 10.55 -22.57
C SER A 501 -11.58 9.41 -22.81
N LYS A 502 -10.99 9.29 -24.02
CA LYS A 502 -9.98 8.25 -24.32
C LYS A 502 -8.55 8.63 -23.91
N GLY A 503 -8.27 9.92 -23.67
CA GLY A 503 -6.93 10.41 -23.33
C GLY A 503 -6.59 10.43 -21.84
N GLY A 504 -7.52 10.05 -20.95
CA GLY A 504 -7.32 10.06 -19.50
C GLY A 504 -7.00 8.68 -18.96
N ASP A 505 -5.89 8.58 -18.21
CA ASP A 505 -5.53 7.36 -17.49
C ASP A 505 -6.51 7.13 -16.33
N SER A 506 -7.42 6.15 -16.50
CA SER A 506 -8.38 5.75 -15.45
C SER A 506 -7.70 5.30 -14.15
N SER A 507 -6.44 4.91 -14.23
CA SER A 507 -5.58 4.60 -13.08
C SER A 507 -5.26 5.84 -12.23
N GLU A 508 -5.19 7.04 -12.80
CA GLU A 508 -4.96 8.29 -12.07
C GLU A 508 -6.18 8.70 -11.25
N ALA A 509 -7.37 8.59 -11.82
CA ALA A 509 -8.63 8.91 -11.15
C ALA A 509 -8.93 7.95 -9.99
N SER A 510 -8.30 6.78 -9.98
CA SER A 510 -8.36 5.82 -8.88
C SER A 510 -7.53 6.28 -7.68
N ILE A 511 -7.90 5.80 -6.49
CA ILE A 511 -7.22 6.10 -5.22
C ILE A 511 -6.01 5.17 -4.96
N GLY A 512 -5.75 4.20 -5.85
CA GLY A 512 -4.78 3.14 -5.59
C GLY A 512 -3.37 3.65 -5.24
N PHE A 513 -2.81 4.53 -6.06
CA PHE A 513 -1.49 5.12 -5.81
C PHE A 513 -1.45 5.99 -4.55
N ASP A 514 -2.54 6.70 -4.24
CA ASP A 514 -2.67 7.51 -3.02
C ASP A 514 -2.67 6.62 -1.76
N ALA A 515 -3.38 5.48 -1.81
CA ALA A 515 -3.44 4.52 -0.71
C ALA A 515 -2.09 3.87 -0.44
N VAL A 516 -1.34 3.50 -1.49
CA VAL A 516 0.03 2.98 -1.36
C VAL A 516 0.94 4.03 -0.73
N ALA A 517 0.93 5.26 -1.25
CA ALA A 517 1.73 6.34 -0.68
C ALA A 517 1.40 6.58 0.79
N PHE A 518 0.11 6.59 1.14
CA PHE A 518 -0.36 6.74 2.52
C PHE A 518 0.13 5.62 3.44
N LEU A 519 0.14 4.37 2.98
CA LEU A 519 0.67 3.23 3.75
C LEU A 519 2.14 3.45 4.14
N PHE A 520 2.97 3.84 3.17
CA PHE A 520 4.39 4.14 3.41
C PHE A 520 4.55 5.35 4.35
N ILE A 521 3.75 6.41 4.19
CA ILE A 521 3.80 7.59 5.06
C ILE A 521 3.47 7.23 6.52
N ILE A 522 2.42 6.42 6.76
CA ILE A 522 2.06 5.97 8.11
C ILE A 522 3.16 5.09 8.72
N PHE A 523 3.75 4.21 7.90
CA PHE A 523 4.87 3.38 8.33
C PHE A 523 6.08 4.24 8.74
N GLN A 524 6.41 5.26 7.93
CA GLN A 524 7.49 6.20 8.23
C GLN A 524 7.18 7.02 9.49
N LEU A 525 5.96 7.53 9.66
CA LEU A 525 5.55 8.21 10.88
C LEU A 525 5.73 7.33 12.12
N ARG A 526 5.49 6.01 12.03
CA ARG A 526 5.77 5.09 13.12
C ARG A 526 7.28 4.92 13.38
N ILE A 527 8.09 4.85 12.32
CA ILE A 527 9.56 4.82 12.43
C ILE A 527 10.06 6.05 13.19
N LEU A 528 9.59 7.25 12.85
CA LEU A 528 9.99 8.51 13.48
C LEU A 528 9.72 8.55 14.99
N HIS A 529 8.70 7.83 15.47
CA HIS A 529 8.35 7.72 16.89
C HIS A 529 9.03 6.54 17.63
N SER A 530 10.00 5.86 17.01
CA SER A 530 10.64 4.63 17.51
C SER A 530 12.05 4.82 18.06
N TRP A 531 12.49 3.93 18.97
CA TRP A 531 13.74 4.05 19.72
C TRP A 531 14.95 3.77 18.81
N TYR A 532 14.70 2.96 17.78
CA TYR A 532 15.68 2.66 16.74
C TYR A 532 16.01 3.89 15.90
N PHE A 533 15.01 4.72 15.57
CA PHE A 533 15.23 5.92 14.74
C PHE A 533 16.08 6.98 15.46
N GLN A 534 16.05 7.00 16.79
CA GLN A 534 16.94 7.89 17.56
C GLN A 534 18.42 7.59 17.30
N ARG A 535 18.80 6.32 17.06
CA ARG A 535 20.18 5.94 16.67
C ARG A 535 20.53 6.47 15.28
N CYS A 536 19.63 6.31 14.32
CA CYS A 536 19.77 6.87 12.98
C CYS A 536 19.96 8.39 13.01
N MET A 537 19.23 9.10 13.88
CA MET A 537 19.38 10.55 14.02
C MET A 537 20.75 10.97 14.57
N ILE A 538 21.38 10.15 15.42
CA ILE A 538 22.76 10.38 15.87
C ILE A 538 23.71 10.23 14.68
N GLU A 539 23.53 9.19 13.87
CA GLU A 539 24.36 8.96 12.68
C GLU A 539 24.27 10.12 11.68
N PHE A 540 23.07 10.59 11.35
CA PHE A 540 22.91 11.76 10.47
C PHE A 540 23.59 13.02 11.02
N ARG A 541 23.66 13.20 12.34
CA ARG A 541 24.41 14.32 12.94
C ARG A 541 25.92 14.11 12.85
N CYS A 542 26.38 12.87 13.02
CA CYS A 542 27.78 12.51 12.83
C CYS A 542 28.22 12.74 11.38
N GLU A 543 27.41 12.34 10.39
CA GLU A 543 27.66 12.57 8.96
C GLU A 543 27.89 14.07 8.65
N VAL A 544 27.03 14.95 9.16
CA VAL A 544 27.15 16.40 8.95
C VAL A 544 28.45 16.95 9.53
N ILE A 545 28.85 16.49 10.72
CA ILE A 545 30.11 16.92 11.35
C ILE A 545 31.32 16.35 10.61
N GLN A 546 31.24 15.09 10.16
CA GLN A 546 32.31 14.41 9.45
C GLN A 546 32.53 15.00 8.05
N ALA A 547 31.50 15.48 7.37
CA ALA A 547 31.64 16.12 6.05
C ALA A 547 32.64 17.30 6.07
N ASN A 548 32.63 18.11 7.13
CA ASN A 548 33.58 19.22 7.28
C ASN A 548 35.03 18.70 7.45
N ARG A 549 35.23 17.67 8.30
CA ARG A 549 36.55 17.06 8.48
C ARG A 549 37.05 16.36 7.21
N GLY A 550 36.15 15.71 6.48
CA GLY A 550 36.44 15.07 5.20
C GLY A 550 36.90 16.06 4.15
N ALA A 551 36.25 17.23 4.04
CA ALA A 551 36.68 18.29 3.13
C ALA A 551 38.10 18.79 3.45
N VAL A 552 38.42 18.98 4.73
CA VAL A 552 39.78 19.35 5.17
C VAL A 552 40.80 18.27 4.77
N LEU A 553 40.47 17.00 4.99
CA LEU A 553 41.35 15.88 4.65
C LEU A 553 41.56 15.76 3.12
N ILE A 554 40.50 15.93 2.33
CA ILE A 554 40.57 15.92 0.87
C ILE A 554 41.45 17.06 0.37
N ASN A 555 41.31 18.27 0.92
CA ASN A 555 42.14 19.40 0.54
C ASN A 555 43.63 19.15 0.86
N GLN A 556 43.92 18.55 2.01
CA GLN A 556 45.29 18.16 2.38
C GLN A 556 45.86 17.10 1.43
N LEU A 557 45.03 16.13 1.01
CA LEU A 557 45.42 15.10 0.06
C LEU A 557 45.73 15.72 -1.32
N ILE A 558 44.84 16.60 -1.81
CA ILE A 558 45.00 17.31 -3.09
C ILE A 558 46.28 18.18 -3.06
N GLU A 559 46.53 18.90 -1.97
CA GLU A 559 47.73 19.73 -1.84
C GLU A 559 49.01 18.88 -1.89
N LYS A 560 49.01 17.72 -1.21
CA LYS A 560 50.13 16.79 -1.25
C LYS A 560 50.37 16.25 -2.66
N GLU A 561 49.31 15.82 -3.35
CA GLU A 561 49.41 15.31 -4.71
C GLU A 561 49.92 16.38 -5.69
N MET A 562 49.43 17.63 -5.58
CA MET A 562 49.94 18.75 -6.40
C MET A 562 51.42 19.01 -6.15
N ARG A 563 51.90 18.90 -4.89
CA ARG A 563 53.30 19.08 -4.55
C ARG A 563 54.19 18.00 -5.18
N GLU A 564 53.78 16.74 -5.07
CA GLU A 564 54.49 15.60 -5.67
C GLU A 564 54.54 15.71 -7.20
N GLN A 565 53.43 16.10 -7.83
CA GLN A 565 53.39 16.37 -9.27
C GLN A 565 54.30 17.54 -9.68
N THR A 566 54.31 18.62 -8.90
CA THR A 566 55.17 19.79 -9.15
C THR A 566 56.65 19.42 -9.05
N GLU A 567 57.03 18.61 -8.05
CA GLU A 567 58.38 18.09 -7.91
C GLU A 567 58.78 17.20 -9.09
N HIS A 568 57.87 16.31 -9.53
CA HIS A 568 58.08 15.47 -10.70
C HIS A 568 58.25 16.28 -11.99
N GLN A 569 57.40 17.29 -12.20
CA GLN A 569 57.51 18.22 -13.34
C GLN A 569 58.82 19.01 -13.28
N ASN A 570 59.23 19.50 -12.11
CA ASN A 570 60.49 20.20 -11.94
C ASN A 570 61.70 19.30 -12.19
N LYS A 571 61.63 18.01 -11.84
CA LYS A 571 62.67 17.03 -12.16
C LYS A 571 62.76 16.80 -13.68
N LYS A 572 61.63 16.56 -14.35
CA LYS A 572 61.57 16.44 -15.82
C LYS A 572 62.04 17.72 -16.51
N LEU A 573 61.67 18.89 -16.02
CA LEU A 573 62.11 20.17 -16.56
C LEU A 573 63.62 20.36 -16.42
N ARG A 574 64.21 19.95 -15.29
CA ARG A 574 65.67 19.96 -15.10
C ARG A 574 66.38 19.00 -16.06
N GLU A 575 65.84 17.80 -16.26
CA GLU A 575 66.36 16.84 -17.24
C GLU A 575 66.28 17.39 -18.68
N ILE A 576 65.17 18.02 -19.05
CA ILE A 576 64.99 18.68 -20.35
C ILE A 576 66.02 19.81 -20.51
N LYS A 577 66.15 20.71 -19.53
CA LYS A 577 67.14 21.80 -19.58
C LYS A 577 68.57 21.29 -19.75
N ALA A 578 68.96 20.23 -19.04
CA ALA A 578 70.28 19.62 -19.17
C ALA A 578 70.49 19.04 -20.58
N ARG A 579 69.49 18.34 -21.14
CA ARG A 579 69.53 17.82 -22.52
C ARG A 579 69.62 18.95 -23.55
N THR A 580 68.83 20.02 -23.41
CA THR A 580 68.88 21.18 -24.31
C THR A 580 70.22 21.90 -24.26
N ALA A 581 70.82 22.06 -23.07
CA ALA A 581 72.14 22.65 -22.92
C ALA A 581 73.24 21.79 -23.55
N ALA A 582 73.18 20.47 -23.38
CA ALA A 582 74.11 19.54 -24.04
C ALA A 582 73.96 19.57 -25.57
N ILE A 583 72.73 19.59 -26.07
CA ILE A 583 72.43 19.76 -27.51
C ILE A 583 73.00 21.09 -28.02
N ARG A 584 72.75 22.20 -27.29
CA ARG A 584 73.29 23.52 -27.63
C ARG A 584 74.82 23.51 -27.69
N LYS A 585 75.48 22.91 -26.70
CA LYS A 585 76.95 22.77 -26.68
C LYS A 585 77.46 21.97 -27.87
N ARG A 586 76.78 20.86 -28.23
CA ARG A 586 77.10 20.08 -29.44
C ARG A 586 76.94 20.89 -30.72
N TYR A 587 75.87 21.67 -30.85
CA TYR A 587 75.67 22.58 -31.98
C TYR A 587 76.76 23.67 -32.04
N GLU A 588 77.13 24.27 -30.90
CA GLU A 588 78.20 25.26 -30.81
C GLU A 588 79.58 24.64 -31.15
N GLU A 589 79.85 23.41 -30.71
CA GLU A 589 81.07 22.66 -31.07
C GLU A 589 81.09 22.29 -32.55
N GLN A 590 79.97 21.86 -33.14
CA GLN A 590 79.86 21.65 -34.58
C GLN A 590 80.10 22.93 -35.37
N GLN A 591 79.53 24.07 -34.93
CA GLN A 591 79.80 25.38 -35.53
C GLN A 591 81.27 25.82 -35.40
N ARG A 592 81.93 25.50 -34.28
CA ARG A 592 83.36 25.77 -34.08
C ARG A 592 84.25 24.88 -34.95
N ARG A 593 83.92 23.60 -35.08
CA ARG A 593 84.64 22.66 -35.95
C ARG A 593 84.52 23.07 -37.41
N SER A 594 83.35 23.52 -37.86
CA SER A 594 83.20 24.04 -39.23
C SER A 594 83.96 25.36 -39.46
N SER A 595 84.15 26.21 -38.44
CA SER A 595 84.99 27.42 -38.55
C SER A 595 86.50 27.17 -38.47
N GLY A 596 86.95 26.10 -37.80
CA GLY A 596 88.37 25.76 -37.65
C GLY A 596 89.03 25.16 -38.91
N TYR A 597 88.23 24.64 -39.85
CA TYR A 597 88.69 24.04 -41.11
C TYR A 597 88.60 25.02 -42.29
N GLY A 598 88.77 26.34 -42.09
CA GLY A 598 88.75 27.32 -43.19
C GLY A 598 87.48 27.31 -44.07
N ALA A 599 86.41 26.66 -43.62
CA ALA A 599 85.12 26.69 -44.28
C ALA A 599 84.36 27.93 -43.81
N VAL A 600 83.85 28.70 -44.77
CA VAL A 600 83.06 29.91 -44.54
C VAL A 600 81.92 29.58 -43.57
N VAL A 601 81.89 30.25 -42.43
CA VAL A 601 80.77 30.18 -41.48
C VAL A 601 79.53 30.68 -42.20
N PHE A 602 78.67 29.77 -42.64
CA PHE A 602 77.42 30.12 -43.28
C PHE A 602 76.47 30.68 -42.21
N SER A 603 76.26 31.99 -42.22
CA SER A 603 75.27 32.68 -41.39
C SER A 603 73.98 32.82 -42.21
N PRO A 604 72.95 32.00 -41.96
CA PRO A 604 71.72 32.05 -42.73
C PRO A 604 70.97 33.35 -42.45
N GLN A 605 70.65 34.11 -43.50
CA GLN A 605 69.90 35.37 -43.37
C GLN A 605 68.38 35.16 -43.42
N THR A 606 67.92 33.95 -43.75
CA THR A 606 66.49 33.60 -43.83
C THR A 606 66.23 32.24 -43.17
N TYR A 607 65.04 32.09 -42.56
CA TYR A 607 64.64 30.87 -41.83
C TYR A 607 64.74 29.58 -42.68
N GLY A 608 64.48 29.67 -43.99
CA GLY A 608 64.59 28.53 -44.91
C GLY A 608 66.00 27.97 -45.09
N GLN A 609 67.04 28.80 -44.92
CA GLN A 609 68.44 28.39 -45.06
C GLN A 609 68.97 27.60 -43.85
N VAL A 610 68.26 27.62 -42.72
CA VAL A 610 68.60 26.86 -41.50
C VAL A 610 68.20 25.39 -41.63
N ILE A 611 67.17 25.08 -42.42
CA ILE A 611 66.50 23.76 -42.44
C ILE A 611 67.22 22.74 -43.34
N ARG A 612 68.08 23.18 -44.28
CA ARG A 612 68.84 22.26 -45.16
C ARG A 612 70.34 22.59 -45.21
N PRO A 613 71.12 22.21 -44.19
CA PRO A 613 72.57 22.18 -44.30
C PRO A 613 72.98 20.76 -44.71
N ARG A 614 72.90 20.42 -46.00
CA ARG A 614 73.33 19.09 -46.47
C ARG A 614 74.50 19.24 -47.43
N SER A 615 75.71 19.05 -46.91
CA SER A 615 76.79 18.30 -47.57
C SER A 615 78.13 18.53 -46.86
N ILE A 616 78.80 17.42 -46.53
CA ILE A 616 80.24 17.28 -46.23
C ILE A 616 80.59 17.38 -44.73
N ILE A 617 81.23 16.32 -44.23
CA ILE A 617 81.74 16.04 -42.86
C ILE A 617 80.78 15.25 -41.95
N ASP A 618 80.81 13.92 -42.10
CA ASP A 618 80.90 12.92 -41.01
C ASP A 618 80.87 11.52 -41.66
N ILE A 619 82.02 11.09 -42.17
CA ILE A 619 82.35 9.68 -42.39
C ILE A 619 83.31 9.37 -41.25
N ASP A 620 82.81 8.75 -40.18
CA ASP A 620 83.52 7.85 -39.26
C ASP A 620 82.70 7.74 -37.96
N ASP A 621 81.60 6.98 -38.03
CA ASP A 621 81.07 6.26 -36.88
C ASP A 621 80.58 4.89 -37.40
N PRO A 622 81.07 3.77 -36.85
CA PRO A 622 80.54 2.46 -37.20
C PRO A 622 79.09 2.36 -36.74
N LEU A 623 78.21 1.90 -37.65
CA LEU A 623 76.81 1.60 -37.36
C LEU A 623 76.71 0.79 -36.05
N PRO A 624 75.86 1.20 -35.08
CA PRO A 624 75.64 0.41 -33.89
C PRO A 624 75.08 -0.96 -34.29
N SER A 625 75.73 -2.02 -33.81
CA SER A 625 75.27 -3.39 -33.96
C SER A 625 73.87 -3.55 -33.36
N TYR A 626 72.97 -4.13 -34.14
CA TYR A 626 71.62 -4.52 -33.71
C TYR A 626 71.70 -5.58 -32.59
N ASP A 627 71.23 -5.27 -31.38
CA ASP A 627 71.08 -6.26 -30.29
C ASP A 627 69.76 -7.02 -30.45
N PRO A 628 69.75 -8.35 -30.70
CA PRO A 628 68.54 -9.13 -30.89
C PRO A 628 67.62 -9.21 -29.66
N ARG A 629 68.04 -8.68 -28.49
CA ARG A 629 67.25 -8.73 -27.24
C ARG A 629 66.16 -7.66 -27.12
N TYR A 630 66.08 -6.72 -28.05
CA TYR A 630 65.03 -5.69 -28.09
C TYR A 630 64.07 -5.84 -29.28
N ALA A 631 63.86 -7.06 -29.76
CA ALA A 631 62.76 -7.34 -30.68
C ALA A 631 61.41 -7.25 -29.93
N PRO A 632 60.42 -6.50 -30.44
CA PRO A 632 59.07 -6.53 -29.87
C PRO A 632 58.46 -7.93 -30.03
N PRO A 633 57.72 -8.46 -29.04
CA PRO A 633 56.99 -9.70 -29.22
C PRO A 633 55.92 -9.52 -30.32
N PRO A 634 55.60 -10.57 -31.10
CA PRO A 634 54.60 -10.49 -32.15
C PRO A 634 53.23 -10.15 -31.55
N SER A 635 52.55 -9.18 -32.17
CA SER A 635 51.16 -8.84 -31.90
C SER A 635 50.28 -10.05 -32.20
N THR A 636 49.70 -10.67 -31.18
CA THR A 636 48.53 -11.53 -31.35
C THR A 636 47.34 -10.66 -31.74
N SER A 637 47.00 -10.68 -33.02
CA SER A 637 45.69 -10.30 -33.51
C SER A 637 44.65 -11.26 -32.91
N VAL A 638 43.81 -10.75 -32.02
CA VAL A 638 42.55 -11.42 -31.66
C VAL A 638 41.51 -10.94 -32.67
N MET A 639 41.10 -11.85 -33.54
CA MET A 639 39.73 -11.93 -34.04
C MET A 639 38.83 -12.42 -32.92
#